data_AF-A0A1F2WT49-F1
#
_entry.id   AF-A0A1F2WT49-F1
#
_cell.length_a   1.000
_cell.length_b   1.000
_cell.length_c   1.000
_cell.angle_alpha   90.00
_cell.angle_beta   90.00
_cell.angle_gamma   90.00
#
_symmetry.space_group_name_H-M   'P 1'
#
loop_
_entity.id
_entity.type
_entity.pdbx_description
1 polymer ?
#
loop_
_entity_poly.entity_id
_entity_poly.type
_entity_poly.pdbx_seq_one_letter_code
_entity_poly.pdbx_strand_id
1 'polypeptide(L)'
;MTADSGLRHTPLRAQHLALGAKIVTFAGWEMPLAYPTGMVAEHLATRRGAGLFDISHMGRFAIGGTGSLDFLQRVLSNNAAALDLNQAQYTFVPTPTGGAVDDAYLYRFERDEYLLVVNAANREKDWKHLEAQLEIAGDRKVGLTDRTEQLAMLSLQGPRSRQILGTALETGSLPEPRRNELSRATIAGAPVDISRSGYTGEPLCFELFMDPDHAGLIWDLLVEKGAIPCGLGARDTLRLEAALPLYGHELGIDKEGREIPLMSSLLATFAVSFSSLKGEFTGRDPLLRQLAAYRRILARDYSSIGDLPRLTRPVAVTGRGVARAGSPVLKEGRPVGWVTSGTMIPYWKTTGTGLQTRITDEYELRSICLCLVDSDVLEDEPLTIDIRGKAVDAVVVPYHLRGDAPPHARPIIRTFSVYETIEPDGDEPARAGKLLQRVLDNHLWRQERCVNLIPSEMTPSPLVRLVSVMDPAFRYAEHRKLEAFYDAEVFYYQGTGFIGEVERLLEGEICRFLGATEAETRLTSGQMANATVFSALVEYLNRGNPKAEPRRIEMVMNNHIGKGGHLSAQPMGALKDFVATDPRTDRPAVVNFPVLQSNPYRIDVAATLELIDRFRPRLIVFGKSMVLHKEPIAEVRRFVDEQGLDAVIMYDMAHVLGLAGPHFQEPFAEGADLVTGSTHKTFFGTQRGVIAGRWAEGEERYDLWEAVRRRTFPGSVSNHHLGTMLGLLLAAYEMNRFKDEYQTAVLANAKAFARALADAGLQVAGDPGIEFTETHQVLVEVGYGRGPEMARRLEANNIICNFQAGPDEEGFTASGSLRLGVAEMTRFGMGPDDFATLARLLAEVLLSDARVAEQVRDLRGGFLTTRYCFNEEDYPDVAQRLRETL
;
A
#
# COMPACT_ATOMS: atom_id res chain seq x y z
N MET A 1 2.01 -57.63 3.91
CA MET A 1 0.63 -57.85 3.43
C MET A 1 -0.27 -57.62 4.64
N THR A 2 -1.11 -56.60 4.76
CA THR A 2 -1.69 -55.62 3.83
C THR A 2 -2.09 -54.37 4.64
N ALA A 3 -1.60 -53.19 4.26
CA ALA A 3 -2.15 -51.89 4.67
C ALA A 3 -2.29 -50.96 3.44
N ASP A 4 -2.50 -51.57 2.27
CA ASP A 4 -2.39 -50.91 0.96
C ASP A 4 -3.76 -50.67 0.30
N SER A 5 -4.88 -50.91 1.02
CA SER A 5 -6.23 -50.91 0.44
C SER A 5 -7.08 -49.70 0.83
N GLY A 6 -6.49 -48.51 1.02
CA GLY A 6 -7.27 -47.32 1.42
C GLY A 6 -6.58 -45.95 1.34
N LEU A 7 -5.43 -45.84 0.67
CA LEU A 7 -4.80 -44.54 0.45
C LEU A 7 -5.58 -43.74 -0.61
N ARG A 8 -5.83 -42.46 -0.31
CA ARG A 8 -6.50 -41.54 -1.25
C ARG A 8 -5.50 -40.98 -2.27
N HIS A 9 -5.99 -40.64 -3.45
CA HIS A 9 -5.18 -40.12 -4.56
C HIS A 9 -5.76 -38.81 -5.06
N THR A 10 -4.89 -37.83 -5.33
CA THR A 10 -5.34 -36.59 -5.98
C THR A 10 -5.64 -36.84 -7.47
N PRO A 11 -6.45 -35.98 -8.11
CA PRO A 11 -6.70 -36.06 -9.56
C PRO A 11 -5.43 -35.98 -10.41
N LEU A 12 -4.32 -35.49 -9.84
CA LEU A 12 -3.03 -35.31 -10.49
C LEU A 12 -2.03 -36.45 -10.29
N ARG A 13 -2.46 -37.57 -9.69
CA ARG A 13 -1.56 -38.72 -9.45
C ARG A 13 -0.82 -39.17 -10.71
N ALA A 14 -1.50 -39.21 -11.85
CA ALA A 14 -0.89 -39.63 -13.12
C ALA A 14 0.22 -38.67 -13.55
N GLN A 15 -0.01 -37.35 -13.47
CA GLN A 15 0.97 -36.31 -13.77
C GLN A 15 2.18 -36.41 -12.83
N HIS A 16 1.96 -36.58 -11.53
CA HIS A 16 3.04 -36.71 -10.55
C HIS A 16 3.95 -37.90 -10.85
N LEU A 17 3.37 -39.06 -11.18
CA LEU A 17 4.12 -40.26 -11.54
C LEU A 17 4.85 -40.09 -12.88
N ALA A 18 4.21 -39.47 -13.87
CA ALA A 18 4.82 -39.20 -15.18
C ALA A 18 6.02 -38.26 -15.07
N LEU A 19 5.99 -37.31 -14.14
CA LEU A 19 7.08 -36.37 -13.85
C LEU A 19 8.17 -36.96 -12.92
N GLY A 20 8.06 -38.24 -12.55
CA GLY A 20 9.04 -38.93 -11.72
C GLY A 20 9.06 -38.45 -10.26
N ALA A 21 7.93 -37.93 -9.76
CA ALA A 21 7.84 -37.46 -8.38
C ALA A 21 8.07 -38.60 -7.38
N LYS A 22 8.80 -38.30 -6.31
CA LYS A 22 8.91 -39.18 -5.15
C LYS A 22 7.63 -39.08 -4.32
N ILE A 23 6.74 -40.05 -4.47
CA ILE A 23 5.47 -40.11 -3.72
C ILE A 23 5.69 -40.58 -2.29
N VAL A 24 4.99 -39.95 -1.34
CA VAL A 24 4.93 -40.35 0.07
C VAL A 24 3.49 -40.33 0.57
N THR A 25 3.24 -41.06 1.67
CA THR A 25 1.98 -40.95 2.41
C THR A 25 2.00 -39.68 3.27
N PHE A 26 1.04 -38.79 3.07
CA PHE A 26 0.84 -37.58 3.86
C PHE A 26 -0.65 -37.40 4.15
N ALA A 27 -1.03 -37.37 5.44
CA ALA A 27 -2.43 -37.23 5.88
C ALA A 27 -3.43 -38.23 5.22
N GLY A 28 -2.98 -39.45 4.94
CA GLY A 28 -3.81 -40.48 4.27
C GLY A 28 -3.91 -40.35 2.75
N TRP A 29 -3.13 -39.46 2.13
CA TRP A 29 -3.03 -39.27 0.68
C TRP A 29 -1.65 -39.67 0.16
N GLU A 30 -1.60 -40.13 -1.09
CA GLU A 30 -0.36 -40.18 -1.88
C GLU A 30 -0.04 -38.80 -2.45
N MET A 31 1.06 -38.19 -2.01
CA MET A 31 1.46 -36.84 -2.40
C MET A 31 2.93 -36.79 -2.87
N PRO A 32 3.29 -35.93 -3.84
CA PRO A 32 4.67 -35.71 -4.23
C PRO A 32 5.46 -35.02 -3.10
N LEU A 33 6.47 -35.69 -2.56
CA LEU A 33 7.42 -35.10 -1.61
C LEU A 33 8.37 -34.11 -2.31
N ALA A 34 8.88 -34.52 -3.47
CA ALA A 34 9.77 -33.76 -4.34
C ALA A 34 9.80 -34.41 -5.74
N TYR A 35 10.18 -33.63 -6.74
CA TYR A 35 10.46 -34.02 -8.12
C TYR A 35 11.97 -34.28 -8.31
N PRO A 36 12.41 -34.81 -9.47
CA PRO A 36 13.82 -35.17 -9.69
C PRO A 36 14.84 -34.04 -9.50
N THR A 37 14.44 -32.78 -9.66
CA THR A 37 15.29 -31.59 -9.41
C THR A 37 15.61 -31.38 -7.93
N GLY A 38 14.79 -31.93 -7.03
CA GLY A 38 14.97 -31.88 -5.59
C GLY A 38 14.42 -30.60 -4.91
N MET A 39 14.17 -30.72 -3.60
CA MET A 39 13.50 -29.68 -2.78
C MET A 39 14.19 -28.31 -2.83
N VAL A 40 15.53 -28.29 -2.92
CA VAL A 40 16.30 -27.03 -2.99
C VAL A 40 16.00 -26.28 -4.28
N ALA A 41 15.99 -26.99 -5.42
CA ALA A 41 15.70 -26.39 -6.72
C ALA A 41 14.25 -25.91 -6.80
N GLU A 42 13.30 -26.69 -6.26
CA GLU A 42 11.88 -26.32 -6.18
C GLU A 42 11.63 -25.05 -5.32
N HIS A 43 12.27 -24.96 -4.15
CA HIS A 43 12.22 -23.76 -3.30
C HIS A 43 12.73 -22.52 -4.05
N LEU A 44 13.92 -22.63 -4.63
CA LEU A 44 14.56 -21.53 -5.36
C LEU A 44 13.77 -21.14 -6.62
N ALA A 45 13.16 -22.11 -7.30
CA ALA A 45 12.28 -21.89 -8.44
C ALA A 45 11.04 -21.07 -8.04
N THR A 46 10.48 -21.32 -6.86
CA THR A 46 9.36 -20.53 -6.32
C THR A 46 9.76 -19.07 -6.07
N ARG A 47 10.95 -18.84 -5.47
CA ARG A 47 11.45 -17.49 -5.11
C ARG A 47 11.78 -16.60 -6.31
N ARG A 48 12.20 -17.19 -7.44
CA ARG A 48 12.62 -16.47 -8.66
C ARG A 48 11.63 -16.55 -9.81
N GLY A 49 10.85 -17.62 -9.89
CA GLY A 49 9.95 -17.94 -10.99
C GLY A 49 8.52 -18.14 -10.51
N ALA A 50 7.99 -19.35 -10.70
CA ALA A 50 6.70 -19.75 -10.16
C ALA A 50 6.72 -21.24 -9.80
N GLY A 51 6.47 -21.57 -8.54
CA GLY A 51 6.24 -22.93 -8.07
C GLY A 51 4.75 -23.29 -8.17
N LEU A 52 4.45 -24.48 -8.68
CA LEU A 52 3.10 -25.04 -8.80
C LEU A 52 2.96 -26.24 -7.87
N PHE A 53 2.00 -26.18 -6.96
CA PHE A 53 1.75 -27.17 -5.93
C PHE A 53 0.36 -27.79 -6.10
N ASP A 54 0.29 -29.12 -6.03
CA ASP A 54 -0.98 -29.82 -5.84
C ASP A 54 -1.36 -29.76 -4.37
N ILE A 55 -2.45 -29.06 -4.08
CA ILE A 55 -3.01 -28.93 -2.73
C ILE A 55 -4.40 -29.58 -2.62
N SER A 56 -4.75 -30.44 -3.58
CA SER A 56 -6.04 -31.15 -3.67
C SER A 56 -6.26 -32.22 -2.59
N HIS A 57 -5.41 -32.28 -1.56
CA HIS A 57 -5.53 -33.15 -0.40
C HIS A 57 -6.15 -32.42 0.82
N MET A 58 -6.19 -31.08 0.80
CA MET A 58 -6.74 -30.24 1.90
C MET A 58 -8.26 -30.38 2.02
N GLY A 59 -8.84 -30.28 3.22
CA GLY A 59 -10.31 -30.38 3.36
C GLY A 59 -11.02 -29.18 2.73
N ARG A 60 -12.14 -29.39 2.02
CA ARG A 60 -12.97 -28.33 1.40
C ARG A 60 -14.42 -28.49 1.83
N PHE A 61 -14.92 -27.63 2.70
CA PHE A 61 -16.27 -27.72 3.23
C PHE A 61 -17.13 -26.56 2.72
N ALA A 62 -18.15 -26.89 1.94
CA ALA A 62 -19.17 -25.93 1.51
C ALA A 62 -20.20 -25.76 2.64
N ILE A 63 -20.48 -24.50 2.98
CA ILE A 63 -21.36 -24.10 4.08
C ILE A 63 -22.37 -23.10 3.51
N GLY A 64 -23.63 -23.50 3.43
CA GLY A 64 -24.69 -22.69 2.82
C GLY A 64 -26.01 -22.72 3.60
N GLY A 65 -26.97 -21.90 3.18
CA GLY A 65 -28.26 -21.74 3.85
C GLY A 65 -28.35 -20.50 4.75
N THR A 66 -29.57 -20.15 5.20
CA THR A 66 -29.84 -18.84 5.82
C THR A 66 -29.17 -18.64 7.18
N GLY A 67 -28.70 -19.71 7.85
CA GLY A 67 -28.02 -19.65 9.15
C GLY A 67 -26.49 -19.67 9.06
N SER A 68 -25.90 -19.75 7.86
CA SER A 68 -24.47 -20.00 7.69
C SER A 68 -23.59 -18.92 8.32
N LEU A 69 -23.96 -17.65 8.19
CA LEU A 69 -23.18 -16.56 8.76
C LEU A 69 -23.11 -16.66 10.28
N ASP A 70 -24.25 -16.84 10.95
CA ASP A 70 -24.31 -16.96 12.41
C ASP A 70 -23.54 -18.19 12.92
N PHE A 71 -23.66 -19.31 12.19
CA PHE A 71 -22.88 -20.51 12.48
C PHE A 71 -21.37 -20.25 12.37
N LEU A 72 -20.92 -19.65 11.26
CA LEU A 72 -19.52 -19.31 11.02
C LEU A 72 -18.99 -18.32 12.08
N GLN A 73 -19.79 -17.33 12.47
CA GLN A 73 -19.44 -16.38 13.54
C GLN A 73 -19.22 -17.09 14.87
N ARG A 74 -19.97 -18.16 15.16
CA ARG A 74 -19.84 -18.92 16.41
C ARG A 74 -18.64 -19.87 16.42
N VAL A 75 -18.30 -20.48 15.29
CA VAL A 75 -17.29 -21.55 15.21
C VAL A 75 -15.92 -21.11 14.71
N LEU A 76 -15.81 -19.90 14.14
CA LEU A 76 -14.54 -19.34 13.65
C LEU A 76 -14.09 -18.17 14.51
N SER A 77 -12.78 -17.93 14.59
CA SER A 77 -12.21 -16.83 15.38
C SER A 77 -12.24 -15.47 14.69
N ASN A 78 -12.30 -15.43 13.36
CA ASN A 78 -12.40 -14.17 12.60
C ASN A 78 -13.86 -13.75 12.37
N ASN A 79 -14.08 -12.51 11.94
CA ASN A 79 -15.42 -11.98 11.68
C ASN A 79 -15.88 -12.38 10.27
N ALA A 80 -16.76 -13.38 10.17
CA ALA A 80 -17.30 -13.82 8.88
C ALA A 80 -18.21 -12.77 8.21
N ALA A 81 -18.78 -11.81 8.97
CA ALA A 81 -19.58 -10.71 8.42
C ALA A 81 -18.72 -9.64 7.73
N ALA A 82 -17.40 -9.64 7.98
CA ALA A 82 -16.42 -8.82 7.27
C ALA A 82 -16.26 -9.22 5.80
N LEU A 83 -16.64 -10.45 5.46
CA LEU A 83 -16.33 -11.05 4.17
C LEU A 83 -17.38 -10.70 3.12
N ASP A 84 -17.07 -9.68 2.30
CA ASP A 84 -17.89 -9.36 1.13
C ASP A 84 -17.74 -10.43 0.03
N LEU A 85 -18.62 -10.39 -0.98
CA LEU A 85 -18.50 -11.26 -2.14
C LEU A 85 -17.14 -11.04 -2.82
N ASN A 86 -16.54 -12.12 -3.33
CA ASN A 86 -15.20 -12.13 -3.92
C ASN A 86 -14.06 -11.82 -2.93
N GLN A 87 -14.23 -12.14 -1.66
CA GLN A 87 -13.16 -12.03 -0.67
C GLN A 87 -12.95 -13.32 0.11
N ALA A 88 -11.72 -13.48 0.62
CA ALA A 88 -11.34 -14.55 1.54
C ALA A 88 -10.73 -13.99 2.83
N GLN A 89 -10.63 -14.85 3.85
CA GLN A 89 -9.93 -14.52 5.07
C GLN A 89 -9.32 -15.75 5.75
N TYR A 90 -8.17 -15.54 6.36
CA TYR A 90 -7.57 -16.48 7.28
C TYR A 90 -8.28 -16.43 8.63
N THR A 91 -8.50 -17.59 9.24
CA THR A 91 -9.22 -17.73 10.51
C THR A 91 -8.74 -18.99 11.25
N PHE A 92 -9.02 -19.07 12.55
CA PHE A 92 -8.88 -20.31 13.30
C PHE A 92 -10.24 -20.95 13.56
N VAL A 93 -10.22 -22.27 13.79
CA VAL A 93 -11.28 -23.01 14.48
C VAL A 93 -10.82 -23.16 15.94
N PRO A 94 -11.24 -22.28 16.86
CA PRO A 94 -10.74 -22.26 18.23
C PRO A 94 -11.30 -23.41 19.09
N THR A 95 -10.53 -23.83 20.09
CA THR A 95 -11.02 -24.67 21.18
C THR A 95 -11.67 -23.82 22.28
N PRO A 96 -12.55 -24.39 23.13
CA PRO A 96 -13.13 -23.67 24.27
C PRO A 96 -12.10 -23.11 25.26
N THR A 97 -10.86 -23.61 25.24
CA THR A 97 -9.74 -23.22 26.11
C THR A 97 -8.81 -22.18 25.48
N GLY A 98 -9.06 -21.77 24.23
CA GLY A 98 -8.28 -20.75 23.52
C GLY A 98 -7.05 -21.28 22.78
N GLY A 99 -7.00 -22.58 22.50
CA GLY A 99 -6.08 -23.18 21.52
C GLY A 99 -6.75 -23.38 20.16
N ALA A 100 -6.11 -24.13 19.27
CA ALA A 100 -6.56 -24.37 17.90
C ALA A 100 -7.04 -25.81 17.70
N VAL A 101 -8.26 -25.98 17.18
CA VAL A 101 -8.67 -27.24 16.53
C VAL A 101 -7.93 -27.35 15.20
N ASP A 102 -7.96 -26.29 14.40
CA ASP A 102 -7.18 -26.11 13.18
C ASP A 102 -7.07 -24.60 12.85
N ASP A 103 -6.21 -24.26 11.89
CA ASP A 103 -6.29 -23.02 11.14
C ASP A 103 -6.89 -23.25 9.75
N ALA A 104 -7.57 -22.25 9.21
CA ALA A 104 -8.38 -22.39 8.00
C ALA A 104 -8.44 -21.10 7.18
N TYR A 105 -8.88 -21.25 5.93
CA TYR A 105 -9.25 -20.13 5.07
C TYR A 105 -10.73 -20.21 4.73
N LEU A 106 -11.45 -19.10 4.91
CA LEU A 106 -12.85 -18.95 4.53
C LEU A 106 -12.92 -18.12 3.24
N TYR A 107 -13.54 -18.67 2.21
CA TYR A 107 -13.75 -18.03 0.91
C TYR A 107 -15.23 -17.74 0.68
N ARG A 108 -15.53 -16.61 0.03
CA ARG A 108 -16.89 -16.24 -0.40
C ARG A 108 -16.94 -15.92 -1.89
N PHE A 109 -17.01 -16.97 -2.70
CA PHE A 109 -17.20 -16.84 -4.14
C PHE A 109 -18.66 -16.56 -4.52
N GLU A 110 -19.62 -17.14 -3.80
CA GLU A 110 -21.06 -16.98 -4.03
C GLU A 110 -21.75 -16.20 -2.90
N ARG A 111 -22.95 -15.67 -3.17
CA ARG A 111 -23.71 -14.91 -2.16
C ARG A 111 -24.18 -15.76 -0.99
N ASP A 112 -24.64 -16.97 -1.29
CA ASP A 112 -25.37 -17.87 -0.37
C ASP A 112 -24.55 -19.10 0.08
N GLU A 113 -23.26 -19.12 -0.24
CA GLU A 113 -22.35 -20.22 0.10
C GLU A 113 -20.97 -19.69 0.48
N TYR A 114 -20.39 -20.29 1.52
CA TYR A 114 -19.00 -20.12 1.92
C TYR A 114 -18.25 -21.42 1.68
N LEU A 115 -16.97 -21.32 1.32
CA LEU A 115 -16.07 -22.47 1.22
C LEU A 115 -15.01 -22.34 2.31
N LEU A 116 -14.98 -23.29 3.26
CA LEU A 116 -13.96 -23.37 4.29
C LEU A 116 -12.92 -24.42 3.89
N VAL A 117 -11.66 -23.98 3.75
CA VAL A 117 -10.54 -24.88 3.46
C VAL A 117 -9.73 -25.11 4.73
N VAL A 118 -9.56 -26.38 5.10
CA VAL A 118 -8.87 -26.83 6.32
C VAL A 118 -7.66 -27.72 5.98
N ASN A 119 -6.77 -27.93 6.94
CA ASN A 119 -5.57 -28.74 6.71
C ASN A 119 -5.93 -30.22 6.46
N ALA A 120 -5.19 -30.85 5.55
CA ALA A 120 -5.45 -32.24 5.16
C ALA A 120 -5.41 -33.22 6.35
N ALA A 121 -4.46 -33.02 7.28
CA ALA A 121 -4.31 -33.86 8.47
C ALA A 121 -5.49 -33.76 9.44
N ASN A 122 -6.26 -32.67 9.38
CA ASN A 122 -7.35 -32.38 10.31
C ASN A 122 -8.74 -32.52 9.69
N ARG A 123 -8.88 -32.74 8.36
CA ARG A 123 -10.18 -32.86 7.65
C ARG A 123 -11.26 -33.60 8.44
N GLU A 124 -11.01 -34.85 8.85
CA GLU A 124 -12.03 -35.66 9.54
C GLU A 124 -12.33 -35.16 10.97
N LYS A 125 -11.32 -34.60 11.64
CA LYS A 125 -11.45 -34.00 12.98
C LYS A 125 -12.27 -32.71 12.90
N ASP A 126 -11.99 -31.86 11.92
CA ASP A 126 -12.66 -30.58 11.72
C ASP A 126 -14.10 -30.78 11.26
N TRP A 127 -14.33 -31.74 10.35
CA TRP A 127 -15.68 -32.11 9.91
C TRP A 127 -16.57 -32.51 11.10
N LYS A 128 -16.10 -33.46 11.92
CA LYS A 128 -16.82 -33.91 13.13
C LYS A 128 -17.02 -32.76 14.14
N HIS A 129 -16.03 -31.87 14.26
CA HIS A 129 -16.14 -30.71 15.12
C HIS A 129 -17.27 -29.78 14.64
N LEU A 130 -17.34 -29.47 13.34
CA LEU A 130 -18.36 -28.62 12.76
C LEU A 130 -19.76 -29.26 12.84
N GLU A 131 -19.89 -30.57 12.58
CA GLU A 131 -21.14 -31.31 12.78
C GLU A 131 -21.63 -31.22 14.22
N ALA A 132 -20.75 -31.49 15.20
CA ALA A 132 -21.11 -31.38 16.61
C ALA A 132 -21.51 -29.95 17.00
N GLN A 133 -20.82 -28.93 16.48
CA GLN A 133 -21.21 -27.53 16.73
C GLN A 133 -22.55 -27.17 16.10
N LEU A 134 -22.87 -27.73 14.93
CA LEU A 134 -24.14 -27.53 14.25
C LEU A 134 -25.29 -28.21 15.02
N GLU A 135 -25.06 -29.42 15.54
CA GLU A 135 -26.01 -30.12 16.41
C GLU A 135 -26.30 -29.32 17.70
N ILE A 136 -25.26 -28.77 18.34
CA ILE A 136 -25.40 -27.92 19.54
C ILE A 136 -26.19 -26.64 19.22
N ALA A 137 -25.98 -26.05 18.05
CA ALA A 137 -26.72 -24.86 17.62
C ALA A 137 -28.20 -25.16 17.33
N GLY A 138 -28.55 -26.41 17.01
CA GLY A 138 -29.91 -26.83 16.68
C GLY A 138 -30.44 -26.23 15.37
N ASP A 139 -29.57 -25.64 14.55
CA ASP A 139 -29.97 -24.90 13.35
C ASP A 139 -30.06 -25.81 12.13
N ARG A 140 -31.29 -26.28 11.86
CA ARG A 140 -31.59 -27.10 10.67
C ARG A 140 -31.54 -26.33 9.35
N LYS A 141 -31.21 -25.04 9.35
CA LYS A 141 -31.15 -24.19 8.15
C LYS A 141 -29.74 -24.04 7.57
N VAL A 142 -28.73 -24.66 8.17
CA VAL A 142 -27.35 -24.69 7.65
C VAL A 142 -27.09 -26.03 6.97
N GLY A 143 -26.68 -25.98 5.71
CA GLY A 143 -26.15 -27.12 4.97
C GLY A 143 -24.64 -27.16 5.08
N LEU A 144 -24.10 -28.32 5.45
CA LEU A 144 -22.68 -28.61 5.47
C LEU A 144 -22.40 -29.73 4.46
N THR A 145 -21.46 -29.52 3.53
CA THR A 145 -21.10 -30.52 2.50
C THR A 145 -19.59 -30.60 2.33
N ASP A 146 -19.03 -31.81 2.44
CA ASP A 146 -17.61 -32.05 2.18
C ASP A 146 -17.38 -32.22 0.67
N ARG A 147 -16.78 -31.21 0.04
CA ARG A 147 -16.44 -31.17 -1.39
C ARG A 147 -14.97 -31.50 -1.66
N THR A 148 -14.26 -32.10 -0.71
CA THR A 148 -12.82 -32.41 -0.85
C THR A 148 -12.51 -33.23 -2.10
N GLU A 149 -13.39 -34.15 -2.50
CA GLU A 149 -13.19 -34.98 -3.71
C GLU A 149 -13.90 -34.40 -4.95
N GLN A 150 -14.70 -33.35 -4.79
CA GLN A 150 -15.50 -32.71 -5.85
C GLN A 150 -14.86 -31.44 -6.41
N LEU A 151 -13.82 -30.91 -5.76
CA LEU A 151 -13.10 -29.72 -6.18
C LEU A 151 -11.61 -30.02 -6.13
N ALA A 152 -10.85 -29.88 -7.20
CA ALA A 152 -9.39 -29.89 -7.15
C ALA A 152 -8.85 -28.51 -6.77
N MET A 153 -7.66 -28.48 -6.16
CA MET A 153 -7.00 -27.23 -5.76
C MET A 153 -5.52 -27.21 -6.13
N LEU A 154 -5.10 -26.14 -6.81
CA LEU A 154 -3.71 -25.87 -7.15
C LEU A 154 -3.24 -24.58 -6.48
N SER A 155 -1.95 -24.50 -6.16
CA SER A 155 -1.31 -23.28 -5.68
C SER A 155 -0.19 -22.87 -6.63
N LEU A 156 -0.27 -21.68 -7.22
CA LEU A 156 0.74 -21.09 -8.09
C LEU A 156 1.37 -19.89 -7.39
N GLN A 157 2.65 -20.01 -7.02
CA GLN A 157 3.31 -19.11 -6.07
C GLN A 157 4.62 -18.60 -6.67
N GLY A 158 4.88 -17.29 -6.60
CA GLY A 158 6.13 -16.68 -7.04
C GLY A 158 5.97 -15.51 -8.00
N PRO A 159 7.04 -14.75 -8.28
CA PRO A 159 7.03 -13.52 -9.09
C PRO A 159 6.47 -13.68 -10.51
N ARG A 160 6.56 -14.88 -11.11
CA ARG A 160 6.03 -15.15 -12.47
C ARG A 160 4.60 -15.69 -12.49
N SER A 161 4.01 -15.96 -11.33
CA SER A 161 2.67 -16.55 -11.22
C SER A 161 1.60 -15.72 -11.92
N ARG A 162 1.63 -14.39 -11.72
CA ARG A 162 0.71 -13.43 -12.35
C ARG A 162 0.78 -13.50 -13.88
N GLN A 163 1.99 -13.46 -14.43
CA GLN A 163 2.21 -13.53 -15.88
C GLN A 163 1.69 -14.85 -16.45
N ILE A 164 2.06 -15.98 -15.84
CA ILE A 164 1.66 -17.31 -16.28
C ILE A 164 0.13 -17.42 -16.30
N LEU A 165 -0.51 -17.07 -15.18
CA LEU A 165 -1.97 -17.18 -15.04
C LEU A 165 -2.68 -16.22 -15.99
N GLY A 166 -2.22 -14.97 -16.12
CA GLY A 166 -2.78 -14.00 -17.06
C GLY A 166 -2.77 -14.48 -18.51
N THR A 167 -1.69 -15.15 -18.95
CA THR A 167 -1.63 -15.75 -20.30
C THR A 167 -2.43 -17.04 -20.46
N ALA A 168 -2.95 -17.61 -19.38
CA ALA A 168 -3.78 -18.82 -19.38
C ALA A 168 -5.29 -18.51 -19.37
N LEU A 169 -5.68 -17.26 -19.11
CA LEU A 169 -7.08 -16.86 -19.08
C LEU A 169 -7.67 -16.79 -20.49
N GLU A 170 -8.86 -17.37 -20.66
CA GLU A 170 -9.68 -17.23 -21.88
C GLU A 170 -10.74 -16.15 -21.72
N THR A 171 -11.42 -16.13 -20.56
CA THR A 171 -12.42 -15.12 -20.17
C THR A 171 -12.36 -14.87 -18.66
N GLY A 172 -12.93 -13.75 -18.20
CA GLY A 172 -12.83 -13.31 -16.81
C GLY A 172 -11.56 -12.50 -16.55
N SER A 173 -11.18 -12.36 -15.28
CA SER A 173 -10.01 -11.56 -14.89
C SER A 173 -9.25 -12.24 -13.75
N LEU A 174 -8.01 -11.79 -13.52
CA LEU A 174 -7.34 -12.05 -12.26
C LEU A 174 -8.06 -11.29 -11.13
N PRO A 175 -7.90 -11.73 -9.86
CA PRO A 175 -8.37 -10.95 -8.73
C PRO A 175 -7.60 -9.63 -8.61
N GLU A 176 -8.19 -8.67 -7.90
CA GLU A 176 -7.50 -7.43 -7.53
C GLU A 176 -6.16 -7.72 -6.82
N PRO A 177 -5.14 -6.84 -6.90
CA PRO A 177 -3.76 -7.18 -6.51
C PRO A 177 -3.59 -7.51 -5.02
N ARG A 178 -4.51 -7.02 -4.19
CA ARG A 178 -4.53 -7.17 -2.74
C ARG A 178 -4.70 -8.65 -2.36
N ARG A 179 -4.06 -9.05 -1.26
CA ARG A 179 -4.26 -10.40 -0.69
C ARG A 179 -5.72 -10.65 -0.34
N ASN A 180 -6.13 -11.88 -0.56
CA ASN A 180 -7.46 -12.43 -0.31
C ASN A 180 -8.59 -11.90 -1.20
N GLU A 181 -8.26 -11.16 -2.25
CA GLU A 181 -9.22 -10.86 -3.31
C GLU A 181 -9.44 -12.11 -4.17
N LEU A 182 -10.68 -12.30 -4.60
CA LEU A 182 -11.11 -13.44 -5.41
C LEU A 182 -11.61 -12.98 -6.77
N SER A 183 -11.63 -13.90 -7.72
CA SER A 183 -12.23 -13.70 -9.03
C SER A 183 -12.64 -15.04 -9.62
N ARG A 184 -13.32 -14.98 -10.76
CA ARG A 184 -13.60 -16.15 -11.59
C ARG A 184 -13.09 -15.93 -12.99
N ALA A 185 -12.59 -16.99 -13.59
CA ALA A 185 -12.15 -16.99 -14.96
C ALA A 185 -12.40 -18.34 -15.63
N THR A 186 -12.23 -18.38 -16.95
CA THR A 186 -12.18 -19.63 -17.71
C THR A 186 -10.73 -19.91 -18.10
N ILE A 187 -10.25 -21.13 -17.84
CA ILE A 187 -8.91 -21.60 -18.20
C ILE A 187 -9.06 -22.98 -18.84
N ALA A 188 -8.54 -23.14 -20.07
CA ALA A 188 -8.63 -24.39 -20.82
C ALA A 188 -10.08 -24.91 -20.96
N GLY A 189 -11.03 -24.00 -21.23
CA GLY A 189 -12.47 -24.30 -21.31
C GLY A 189 -13.16 -24.58 -19.97
N ALA A 190 -12.45 -24.57 -18.84
CA ALA A 190 -13.00 -24.88 -17.52
C ALA A 190 -13.26 -23.62 -16.68
N PRO A 191 -14.37 -23.54 -15.94
CA PRO A 191 -14.55 -22.50 -14.92
C PRO A 191 -13.57 -22.72 -13.76
N VAL A 192 -12.86 -21.66 -13.39
CA VAL A 192 -11.88 -21.66 -12.30
C VAL A 192 -12.13 -20.48 -11.38
N ASP A 193 -12.34 -20.78 -10.10
CA ASP A 193 -12.31 -19.80 -9.03
C ASP A 193 -10.84 -19.53 -8.65
N ILE A 194 -10.47 -18.26 -8.54
CA ILE A 194 -9.08 -17.83 -8.33
C ILE A 194 -9.01 -16.96 -7.08
N SER A 195 -8.04 -17.26 -6.20
CA SER A 195 -7.79 -16.51 -4.96
C SER A 195 -6.38 -15.94 -4.89
N ARG A 196 -6.22 -14.72 -4.36
CA ARG A 196 -4.93 -14.14 -3.94
C ARG A 196 -4.50 -14.63 -2.54
N SER A 197 -4.40 -15.94 -2.38
CA SER A 197 -3.95 -16.62 -1.16
C SER A 197 -2.71 -17.47 -1.42
N GLY A 198 -2.00 -17.85 -0.35
CA GLY A 198 -0.82 -18.69 -0.48
C GLY A 198 -0.09 -18.94 0.82
N TYR A 199 0.72 -20.01 0.83
CA TYR A 199 1.39 -20.53 2.01
C TYR A 199 2.92 -20.53 1.88
N THR A 200 3.47 -19.58 1.12
CA THR A 200 4.91 -19.51 0.77
C THR A 200 5.60 -18.20 1.17
N GLY A 201 4.83 -17.20 1.59
CA GLY A 201 5.33 -15.85 1.84
C GLY A 201 5.57 -15.00 0.58
N GLU A 202 5.33 -15.55 -0.61
CA GLU A 202 5.42 -14.77 -1.86
C GLU A 202 4.42 -13.60 -1.86
N PRO A 203 4.80 -12.43 -2.41
CA PRO A 203 3.86 -11.34 -2.66
C PRO A 203 2.88 -11.67 -3.79
N LEU A 204 3.34 -12.43 -4.78
CA LEU A 204 2.52 -12.93 -5.88
C LEU A 204 2.18 -14.40 -5.66
N CYS A 205 0.93 -14.65 -5.29
CA CYS A 205 0.39 -15.96 -4.98
C CYS A 205 -1.04 -16.10 -5.50
N PHE A 206 -1.35 -17.29 -6.02
CA PHE A 206 -2.68 -17.66 -6.47
C PHE A 206 -3.02 -19.07 -6.03
N GLU A 207 -4.27 -19.28 -5.61
CA GLU A 207 -4.86 -20.60 -5.43
C GLU A 207 -6.05 -20.74 -6.38
N LEU A 208 -6.13 -21.89 -7.04
CA LEU A 208 -7.09 -22.18 -8.11
C LEU A 208 -7.99 -23.32 -7.65
N PHE A 209 -9.31 -23.16 -7.83
CA PHE A 209 -10.30 -24.17 -7.52
C PHE A 209 -11.07 -24.51 -8.79
N MET A 210 -11.18 -25.80 -9.08
CA MET A 210 -11.76 -26.29 -10.33
C MET A 210 -12.38 -27.67 -10.14
N ASP A 211 -13.17 -28.08 -11.12
CA ASP A 211 -13.61 -29.47 -11.21
C ASP A 211 -12.39 -30.41 -11.39
N PRO A 212 -12.31 -31.53 -10.63
CA PRO A 212 -11.24 -32.51 -10.72
C PRO A 212 -10.89 -32.99 -12.13
N ASP A 213 -11.88 -33.11 -13.02
CA ASP A 213 -11.67 -33.61 -14.39
C ASP A 213 -10.81 -32.66 -15.23
N HIS A 214 -10.77 -31.37 -14.87
CA HIS A 214 -10.00 -30.34 -15.56
C HIS A 214 -8.61 -30.10 -14.93
N ALA A 215 -8.37 -30.64 -13.72
CA ALA A 215 -7.15 -30.37 -12.96
C ALA A 215 -5.87 -30.76 -13.71
N GLY A 216 -5.88 -31.93 -14.37
CA GLY A 216 -4.75 -32.41 -15.18
C GLY A 216 -4.41 -31.47 -16.35
N LEU A 217 -5.44 -31.08 -17.10
CA LEU A 217 -5.29 -30.18 -18.24
C LEU A 217 -4.74 -28.81 -17.83
N ILE A 218 -5.30 -28.23 -16.76
CA ILE A 218 -4.86 -26.93 -16.24
C ILE A 218 -3.44 -27.03 -15.68
N TRP A 219 -3.10 -28.10 -14.96
CA TRP A 219 -1.75 -28.34 -14.47
C TRP A 219 -0.74 -28.35 -15.61
N ASP A 220 -0.98 -29.17 -16.64
CA ASP A 220 -0.08 -29.30 -17.78
C ASP A 220 0.08 -27.98 -18.53
N LEU A 221 -1.01 -27.22 -18.71
CA LEU A 221 -0.99 -25.88 -19.31
C LEU A 221 -0.14 -24.88 -18.52
N LEU A 222 -0.26 -24.86 -17.19
CA LEU A 222 0.53 -23.96 -16.34
C LEU A 222 2.02 -24.34 -16.37
N VAL A 223 2.34 -25.64 -16.39
CA VAL A 223 3.71 -26.13 -16.54
C VAL A 223 4.28 -25.76 -17.90
N GLU A 224 3.53 -25.92 -18.99
CA GLU A 224 3.92 -25.50 -20.34
C GLU A 224 4.25 -24.00 -20.40
N LYS A 225 3.45 -23.17 -19.71
CA LYS A 225 3.67 -21.72 -19.60
C LYS A 225 4.84 -21.33 -18.68
N GLY A 226 5.48 -22.31 -18.04
CA GLY A 226 6.73 -22.13 -17.29
C GLY A 226 6.60 -22.22 -15.77
N ALA A 227 5.48 -22.71 -15.24
CA ALA A 227 5.39 -23.05 -13.83
C ALA A 227 6.21 -24.32 -13.52
N ILE A 228 6.82 -24.38 -12.34
CA ILE A 228 7.66 -25.50 -11.92
C ILE A 228 6.92 -26.35 -10.89
N PRO A 229 6.63 -27.63 -11.17
CA PRO A 229 6.08 -28.56 -10.20
C PRO A 229 6.92 -28.60 -8.91
N CYS A 230 6.27 -28.42 -7.76
CA CYS A 230 6.91 -28.40 -6.45
C CYS A 230 6.18 -29.34 -5.48
N GLY A 231 6.96 -30.09 -4.69
CA GLY A 231 6.45 -31.06 -3.72
C GLY A 231 6.31 -30.52 -2.30
N LEU A 232 5.85 -31.39 -1.40
CA LEU A 232 5.64 -31.07 0.03
C LEU A 232 6.91 -30.59 0.72
N GLY A 233 8.09 -31.09 0.34
CA GLY A 233 9.36 -30.70 0.96
C GLY A 233 9.71 -29.23 0.71
N ALA A 234 9.54 -28.75 -0.53
CA ALA A 234 9.73 -27.34 -0.86
C ALA A 234 8.69 -26.47 -0.14
N ARG A 235 7.42 -26.88 -0.13
CA ARG A 235 6.34 -26.17 0.58
C ARG A 235 6.65 -25.97 2.07
N ASP A 236 7.16 -26.99 2.75
CA ASP A 236 7.55 -26.90 4.17
C ASP A 236 8.72 -25.92 4.41
N THR A 237 9.71 -25.88 3.52
CA THR A 237 10.80 -24.89 3.64
C THR A 237 10.34 -23.46 3.36
N LEU A 238 9.43 -23.26 2.38
CA LEU A 238 8.90 -21.94 2.02
C LEU A 238 8.03 -21.35 3.13
N ARG A 239 7.12 -22.16 3.72
CA ARG A 239 6.28 -21.72 4.84
C ARG A 239 7.12 -21.41 6.08
N LEU A 240 8.15 -22.21 6.35
CA LEU A 240 9.06 -22.00 7.47
C LEU A 240 9.82 -20.68 7.31
N GLU A 241 10.31 -20.39 6.11
CA GLU A 241 10.97 -19.13 5.80
C GLU A 241 10.01 -17.94 5.91
N ALA A 242 8.74 -18.11 5.56
CA ALA A 242 7.70 -17.12 5.74
C ALA A 242 7.18 -17.00 7.19
N ALA A 243 7.70 -17.82 8.12
CA ALA A 243 7.23 -17.95 9.49
C ALA A 243 5.73 -18.28 9.63
N LEU A 244 5.19 -19.04 8.68
CA LEU A 244 3.79 -19.49 8.70
C LEU A 244 3.65 -20.75 9.58
N PRO A 245 2.65 -20.79 10.49
CA PRO A 245 2.48 -21.87 11.45
C PRO A 245 1.93 -23.12 10.78
N LEU A 246 2.41 -24.28 11.21
CA LEU A 246 1.84 -25.58 10.81
C LEU A 246 1.17 -26.26 12.01
N TYR A 247 -0.04 -26.78 11.83
CA TYR A 247 -0.72 -27.55 12.87
C TYR A 247 0.11 -28.79 13.27
N GLY A 248 0.20 -29.05 14.58
CA GLY A 248 1.05 -30.07 15.16
C GLY A 248 2.50 -29.60 15.44
N HIS A 249 2.85 -28.38 15.02
CA HIS A 249 4.15 -27.77 15.27
C HIS A 249 4.02 -26.46 16.06
N GLU A 250 3.42 -25.45 15.44
CA GLU A 250 3.22 -24.12 16.03
C GLU A 250 1.80 -23.95 16.61
N LEU A 251 0.88 -24.86 16.28
CA LEU A 251 -0.51 -24.89 16.73
C LEU A 251 -0.88 -26.30 17.22
N GLY A 252 -1.89 -26.40 18.09
CA GLY A 252 -2.36 -27.68 18.63
C GLY A 252 -1.71 -28.02 19.97
N ILE A 253 -1.18 -29.23 20.12
CA ILE A 253 -0.57 -29.72 21.36
C ILE A 253 0.95 -29.61 21.28
N ASP A 254 1.54 -29.02 22.30
CA ASP A 254 2.96 -28.80 22.47
C ASP A 254 3.70 -30.11 22.83
N LYS A 255 5.05 -30.13 22.78
CA LYS A 255 5.82 -31.35 23.07
C LYS A 255 5.67 -31.87 24.50
N GLU A 256 5.19 -31.02 25.41
CA GLU A 256 4.95 -31.32 26.83
C GLU A 256 3.49 -31.75 27.07
N GLY A 257 2.69 -31.94 26.01
CA GLY A 257 1.32 -32.41 26.09
C GLY A 257 0.30 -31.33 26.46
N ARG A 258 0.69 -30.05 26.42
CA ARG A 258 -0.19 -28.92 26.73
C ARG A 258 -0.69 -28.27 25.45
N GLU A 259 -1.90 -27.73 25.50
CA GLU A 259 -2.42 -26.96 24.39
C GLU A 259 -1.64 -25.64 24.21
N ILE A 260 -1.26 -25.33 22.98
CA ILE A 260 -0.59 -24.08 22.62
C ILE A 260 -1.65 -22.97 22.55
N PRO A 261 -1.51 -21.87 23.33
CA PRO A 261 -2.40 -20.71 23.23
C PRO A 261 -2.38 -20.12 21.82
N LEU A 262 -3.55 -19.83 21.23
CA LEU A 262 -3.63 -19.28 19.87
C LEU A 262 -2.85 -17.97 19.70
N MET A 263 -2.85 -17.09 20.70
CA MET A 263 -2.08 -15.83 20.63
C MET A 263 -0.56 -16.03 20.70
N SER A 264 -0.06 -17.26 20.85
CA SER A 264 1.38 -17.53 20.67
C SER A 264 1.80 -17.29 19.21
N SER A 265 0.88 -17.46 18.26
CA SER A 265 1.10 -17.22 16.83
C SER A 265 0.96 -15.75 16.50
N LEU A 266 1.94 -15.19 15.78
CA LEU A 266 1.91 -13.81 15.31
C LEU A 266 0.71 -13.53 14.38
N LEU A 267 0.22 -14.55 13.67
CA LEU A 267 -0.94 -14.42 12.77
C LEU A 267 -2.26 -14.23 13.53
N ALA A 268 -2.30 -14.55 14.82
CA ALA A 268 -3.53 -14.52 15.59
C ALA A 268 -4.05 -13.11 15.86
N THR A 269 -3.16 -12.11 15.88
CA THR A 269 -3.54 -10.69 15.92
C THR A 269 -4.33 -10.22 14.70
N PHE A 270 -4.23 -10.94 13.56
CA PHE A 270 -4.96 -10.63 12.33
C PHE A 270 -6.16 -11.54 12.08
N ALA A 271 -6.20 -12.73 12.70
CA ALA A 271 -7.19 -13.77 12.42
C ALA A 271 -8.21 -13.99 13.56
N VAL A 272 -8.11 -13.20 14.64
CA VAL A 272 -9.08 -13.20 15.74
C VAL A 272 -9.72 -11.82 15.84
N SER A 273 -11.05 -11.79 15.70
CA SER A 273 -11.85 -10.58 15.85
C SER A 273 -12.52 -10.57 17.22
N PHE A 274 -12.45 -9.42 17.90
CA PHE A 274 -13.20 -9.16 19.13
C PHE A 274 -14.24 -8.06 18.94
N SER A 275 -14.58 -7.76 17.68
CA SER A 275 -15.63 -6.82 17.35
C SER A 275 -16.94 -7.16 18.06
N SER A 276 -17.67 -6.13 18.47
CA SER A 276 -19.04 -6.28 18.98
C SER A 276 -19.98 -6.91 17.96
N LEU A 277 -19.77 -6.68 16.66
CA LEU A 277 -20.59 -7.28 15.58
C LEU A 277 -20.37 -8.78 15.41
N LYS A 278 -19.23 -9.31 15.88
CA LYS A 278 -18.96 -10.74 15.85
C LYS A 278 -19.72 -11.51 16.93
N GLY A 279 -19.98 -10.86 18.06
CA GLY A 279 -20.66 -11.47 19.20
C GLY A 279 -19.84 -12.57 19.88
N GLU A 280 -20.54 -13.55 20.44
CA GLU A 280 -19.97 -14.69 21.17
C GLU A 280 -19.54 -15.82 20.23
N PHE A 281 -18.39 -16.43 20.52
CA PHE A 281 -17.85 -17.54 19.75
C PHE A 281 -17.02 -18.48 20.64
N THR A 282 -16.78 -19.70 20.17
CA THR A 282 -16.01 -20.70 20.92
C THR A 282 -14.64 -20.17 21.31
N GLY A 283 -14.29 -20.25 22.60
CA GLY A 283 -12.97 -19.83 23.10
C GLY A 283 -12.75 -18.32 23.22
N ARG A 284 -13.79 -17.48 23.02
CA ARG A 284 -13.68 -16.02 23.09
C ARG A 284 -13.04 -15.51 24.39
N ASP A 285 -13.53 -15.96 25.54
CA ASP A 285 -13.05 -15.48 26.85
C ASP A 285 -11.57 -15.82 27.12
N PRO A 286 -11.09 -17.07 26.92
CA PRO A 286 -9.65 -17.34 26.96
C PRO A 286 -8.83 -16.52 25.99
N LEU A 287 -9.30 -16.31 24.75
CA LEU A 287 -8.57 -15.51 23.75
C LEU A 287 -8.49 -14.04 24.16
N LEU A 288 -9.50 -13.49 24.82
CA LEU A 288 -9.44 -12.15 25.40
C LEU A 288 -8.38 -12.04 26.50
N ARG A 289 -8.26 -13.05 27.37
CA ARG A 289 -7.19 -13.10 28.39
C ARG A 289 -5.81 -13.17 27.74
N GLN A 290 -5.66 -14.02 26.74
CA GLN A 290 -4.41 -14.13 25.97
C GLN A 290 -4.03 -12.80 25.29
N LEU A 291 -4.98 -12.10 24.67
CA LEU A 291 -4.75 -10.79 24.05
C LEU A 291 -4.35 -9.74 25.11
N ALA A 292 -5.02 -9.73 26.26
CA ALA A 292 -4.67 -8.83 27.36
C ALA A 292 -3.26 -9.09 27.89
N ALA A 293 -2.87 -10.37 28.03
CA ALA A 293 -1.50 -10.77 28.39
C ALA A 293 -0.50 -10.33 27.32
N TYR A 294 -0.79 -10.55 26.04
CA TYR A 294 0.05 -10.12 24.92
C TYR A 294 0.31 -8.60 24.94
N ARG A 295 -0.72 -7.78 25.16
CA ARG A 295 -0.58 -6.31 25.27
C ARG A 295 0.32 -5.91 26.44
N ARG A 296 0.21 -6.57 27.59
CA ARG A 296 1.09 -6.34 28.75
C ARG A 296 2.53 -6.76 28.48
N ILE A 297 2.74 -7.92 27.83
CA ILE A 297 4.06 -8.42 27.41
C ILE A 297 4.75 -7.41 26.47
N LEU A 298 4.01 -6.81 25.52
CA LEU A 298 4.54 -5.74 24.66
C LEU A 298 4.96 -4.49 25.47
N ALA A 299 4.22 -4.18 26.54
CA ALA A 299 4.55 -3.12 27.49
C ALA A 299 5.61 -3.53 28.53
N ARG A 300 6.22 -4.72 28.41
CA ARG A 300 7.19 -5.30 29.35
C ARG A 300 6.63 -5.58 30.76
N ASP A 301 5.31 -5.70 30.87
CA ASP A 301 4.62 -6.18 32.06
C ASP A 301 4.29 -7.68 31.93
N TYR A 302 4.94 -8.50 32.75
CA TYR A 302 4.80 -9.96 32.74
C TYR A 302 3.85 -10.49 33.84
N SER A 303 3.07 -9.62 34.48
CA SER A 303 2.14 -10.00 35.56
C SER A 303 1.05 -11.01 35.14
N SER A 304 0.70 -11.05 33.85
CA SER A 304 -0.27 -11.98 33.27
C SER A 304 0.37 -13.03 32.36
N ILE A 305 1.68 -13.29 32.50
CA ILE A 305 2.40 -14.24 31.64
C ILE A 305 1.81 -15.66 31.71
N GLY A 306 1.10 -16.03 32.78
CA GLY A 306 0.43 -17.34 32.89
C GLY A 306 -0.65 -17.58 31.83
N ASP A 307 -1.32 -16.54 31.33
CA ASP A 307 -2.33 -16.65 30.26
C ASP A 307 -1.69 -16.80 28.87
N LEU A 308 -0.44 -16.35 28.70
CA LEU A 308 0.33 -16.46 27.47
C LEU A 308 1.80 -16.72 27.80
N PRO A 309 2.15 -17.95 28.23
CA PRO A 309 3.47 -18.24 28.78
C PRO A 309 4.57 -18.26 27.71
N ARG A 310 4.19 -18.55 26.46
CA ARG A 310 5.11 -18.66 25.34
C ARG A 310 4.59 -18.04 24.06
N LEU A 311 5.53 -17.58 23.25
CA LEU A 311 5.30 -17.04 21.90
C LEU A 311 6.10 -17.84 20.87
N THR A 312 5.53 -17.99 19.69
CA THR A 312 6.25 -18.51 18.53
C THR A 312 7.13 -17.39 17.95
N ARG A 313 8.43 -17.63 17.85
CA ARG A 313 9.43 -16.66 17.40
C ARG A 313 10.26 -17.20 16.23
N PRO A 314 10.48 -16.41 15.16
CA PRO A 314 11.52 -16.69 14.18
C PRO A 314 12.90 -16.58 14.83
N VAL A 315 13.73 -17.62 14.66
CA VAL A 315 15.09 -17.67 15.21
C VAL A 315 16.07 -18.05 14.12
N ALA A 316 17.07 -17.19 13.89
CA ALA A 316 18.15 -17.44 12.96
C ALA A 316 19.28 -18.18 13.68
N VAL A 317 19.74 -19.30 13.13
CA VAL A 317 20.85 -20.06 13.71
C VAL A 317 22.16 -19.52 13.10
N THR A 318 22.95 -18.84 13.92
CA THR A 318 24.18 -18.14 13.49
C THR A 318 25.41 -19.04 13.55
N GLY A 319 25.38 -20.06 14.42
CA GLY A 319 26.41 -21.09 14.50
C GLY A 319 26.26 -22.20 13.45
N ARG A 320 27.22 -23.14 13.43
CA ARG A 320 27.19 -24.31 12.54
C ARG A 320 26.27 -25.39 13.10
N GLY A 321 25.16 -25.67 12.41
CA GLY A 321 24.26 -26.76 12.74
C GLY A 321 22.89 -26.62 12.11
N VAL A 322 22.09 -27.70 12.13
CA VAL A 322 20.71 -27.70 11.64
C VAL A 322 19.78 -27.93 12.82
N ALA A 323 19.06 -26.88 13.22
CA ALA A 323 18.01 -27.00 14.24
C ALA A 323 16.91 -27.95 13.75
N ARG A 324 16.36 -28.77 14.63
CA ARG A 324 15.26 -29.70 14.33
C ARG A 324 14.18 -29.59 15.41
N ALA A 325 12.96 -29.96 15.05
CA ALA A 325 11.85 -29.99 15.99
C ALA A 325 12.22 -30.76 17.28
N GLY A 326 11.88 -30.18 18.42
CA GLY A 326 12.18 -30.71 19.75
C GLY A 326 13.51 -30.26 20.36
N SER A 327 14.45 -29.71 19.57
CA SER A 327 15.72 -29.17 20.08
C SER A 327 15.47 -28.13 21.19
N PRO A 328 16.08 -28.29 22.38
CA PRO A 328 16.02 -27.31 23.45
C PRO A 328 16.58 -25.95 23.01
N VAL A 329 15.90 -24.88 23.41
CA VAL A 329 16.34 -23.49 23.23
C VAL A 329 16.68 -22.92 24.60
N LEU A 330 17.86 -22.31 24.72
CA LEU A 330 18.39 -21.78 25.96
C LEU A 330 18.72 -20.29 25.84
N LYS A 331 18.41 -19.52 26.88
CA LYS A 331 18.85 -18.13 27.09
C LYS A 331 19.81 -18.14 28.27
N GLU A 332 21.06 -17.71 28.05
CA GLU A 332 22.10 -17.70 29.09
C GLU A 332 22.27 -19.06 29.81
N GLY A 333 22.12 -20.16 29.06
CA GLY A 333 22.17 -21.53 29.60
C GLY A 333 20.91 -22.01 30.31
N ARG A 334 19.90 -21.16 30.52
CA ARG A 334 18.57 -21.55 31.05
C ARG A 334 17.66 -22.02 29.91
N PRO A 335 17.00 -23.19 30.00
CA PRO A 335 15.96 -23.56 29.05
C PRO A 335 14.81 -22.55 29.03
N VAL A 336 14.47 -22.04 27.84
CA VAL A 336 13.37 -21.08 27.60
C VAL A 336 12.33 -21.62 26.63
N GLY A 337 12.54 -22.79 26.04
CA GLY A 337 11.60 -23.34 25.05
C GLY A 337 12.24 -24.38 24.15
N TRP A 338 11.71 -24.51 22.95
CA TRP A 338 12.23 -25.44 21.95
C TRP A 338 11.91 -25.00 20.52
N VAL A 339 12.65 -25.59 19.60
CA VAL A 339 12.39 -25.51 18.17
C VAL A 339 11.11 -26.30 17.83
N THR A 340 10.13 -25.66 17.20
CA THR A 340 8.90 -26.30 16.69
C THR A 340 9.07 -26.75 15.24
N SER A 341 9.75 -25.94 14.44
CA SER A 341 10.09 -26.22 13.05
C SER A 341 11.49 -25.71 12.75
N GLY A 342 12.35 -26.49 12.09
CA GLY A 342 13.73 -26.08 11.83
C GLY A 342 14.41 -26.90 10.75
N THR A 343 15.12 -26.21 9.85
CA THR A 343 15.91 -26.84 8.80
C THR A 343 16.91 -25.88 8.12
N MET A 344 17.65 -26.39 7.13
CA MET A 344 18.44 -25.59 6.21
C MET A 344 17.57 -25.19 5.02
N ILE A 345 17.49 -23.90 4.72
CA ILE A 345 16.76 -23.38 3.56
C ILE A 345 17.73 -22.76 2.56
N PRO A 346 17.46 -22.85 1.25
CA PRO A 346 18.24 -22.15 0.24
C PRO A 346 17.72 -20.72 0.03
N TYR A 347 18.60 -19.82 -0.41
CA TYR A 347 18.21 -18.47 -0.84
C TYR A 347 19.14 -17.98 -1.95
N TRP A 348 18.60 -17.18 -2.89
CA TRP A 348 19.41 -16.57 -3.94
C TRP A 348 20.27 -15.43 -3.38
N LYS A 349 21.53 -15.36 -3.80
CA LYS A 349 22.38 -14.20 -3.52
C LYS A 349 21.90 -12.98 -4.31
N THR A 350 22.20 -11.80 -3.78
CA THR A 350 21.84 -10.54 -4.43
C THR A 350 23.04 -9.60 -4.49
N THR A 351 23.02 -8.68 -5.45
CA THR A 351 23.99 -7.58 -5.60
C THR A 351 23.26 -6.25 -5.69
N GLY A 352 23.93 -5.14 -5.36
CA GLY A 352 23.32 -3.81 -5.32
C GLY A 352 22.41 -3.58 -4.10
N THR A 353 21.91 -2.37 -3.95
CA THR A 353 21.12 -1.94 -2.78
C THR A 353 19.80 -1.29 -3.19
N GLY A 354 18.80 -1.36 -2.31
CA GLY A 354 17.48 -0.79 -2.55
C GLY A 354 16.84 -1.28 -3.86
N LEU A 355 16.34 -0.34 -4.68
CA LEU A 355 15.75 -0.65 -5.99
C LEU A 355 16.77 -1.11 -7.05
N GLN A 356 18.06 -1.05 -6.76
CA GLN A 356 19.11 -1.57 -7.63
C GLN A 356 19.42 -3.05 -7.35
N THR A 357 18.82 -3.64 -6.30
CA THR A 357 19.12 -5.01 -5.90
C THR A 357 18.70 -6.02 -6.96
N ARG A 358 19.67 -6.78 -7.48
CA ARG A 358 19.48 -7.85 -8.48
C ARG A 358 19.71 -9.22 -7.84
N ILE A 359 18.88 -10.19 -8.23
CA ILE A 359 19.03 -11.61 -7.86
C ILE A 359 20.08 -12.23 -8.80
N THR A 360 21.06 -12.94 -8.26
CA THR A 360 22.10 -13.64 -9.05
C THR A 360 21.73 -15.10 -9.31
N ASP A 361 22.55 -15.80 -10.10
CA ASP A 361 22.41 -17.24 -10.35
C ASP A 361 23.07 -18.11 -9.26
N GLU A 362 23.68 -17.50 -8.24
CA GLU A 362 24.27 -18.19 -7.09
C GLU A 362 23.29 -18.26 -5.93
N TYR A 363 23.26 -19.39 -5.23
CA TYR A 363 22.47 -19.55 -4.00
C TYR A 363 23.36 -20.01 -2.83
N GLU A 364 22.89 -19.75 -1.62
CA GLU A 364 23.49 -20.25 -0.38
C GLU A 364 22.44 -20.95 0.48
N LEU A 365 22.91 -21.70 1.48
CA LEU A 365 22.05 -22.33 2.48
C LEU A 365 22.20 -21.61 3.83
N ARG A 366 21.09 -21.42 4.53
CA ARG A 366 21.08 -20.90 5.91
C ARG A 366 20.21 -21.74 6.82
N SER A 367 20.59 -21.82 8.10
CA SER A 367 19.85 -22.55 9.12
C SER A 367 18.89 -21.60 9.83
N ILE A 368 17.59 -21.91 9.78
CA ILE A 368 16.55 -21.13 10.44
C ILE A 368 15.58 -22.04 11.18
N CYS A 369 14.86 -21.46 12.12
CA CYS A 369 13.79 -22.16 12.83
C CYS A 369 12.68 -21.21 13.30
N LEU A 370 11.56 -21.83 13.66
CA LEU A 370 10.54 -21.28 14.54
C LEU A 370 10.70 -21.98 15.90
N CYS A 371 10.59 -21.19 16.96
CA CYS A 371 10.70 -21.67 18.32
C CYS A 371 9.48 -21.23 19.13
N LEU A 372 8.94 -22.14 19.95
CA LEU A 372 8.00 -21.79 21.00
C LEU A 372 8.81 -21.51 22.28
N VAL A 373 8.95 -20.24 22.64
CA VAL A 373 9.82 -19.77 23.73
C VAL A 373 9.04 -18.91 24.74
N ASP A 374 9.56 -18.81 25.95
CA ASP A 374 9.03 -17.96 27.02
C ASP A 374 8.72 -16.54 26.49
N SER A 375 7.57 -15.99 26.89
CA SER A 375 7.06 -14.72 26.35
C SER A 375 7.91 -13.49 26.70
N ASP A 376 8.86 -13.62 27.62
CA ASP A 376 9.84 -12.59 27.98
C ASP A 376 11.11 -12.61 27.11
N VAL A 377 11.19 -13.54 26.15
CA VAL A 377 12.26 -13.56 25.13
C VAL A 377 11.95 -12.52 24.05
N LEU A 378 12.89 -11.58 23.87
CA LEU A 378 12.73 -10.40 23.02
C LEU A 378 13.31 -10.60 21.61
N GLU A 379 12.98 -9.68 20.71
CA GLU A 379 13.68 -9.55 19.43
C GLU A 379 15.15 -9.16 19.66
N ASP A 380 16.02 -9.60 18.76
CA ASP A 380 17.49 -9.48 18.85
C ASP A 380 18.14 -10.14 20.07
N GLU A 381 17.37 -10.88 20.88
CA GLU A 381 17.89 -11.62 22.03
C GLU A 381 18.80 -12.78 21.56
N PRO A 382 20.04 -12.89 22.09
CA PRO A 382 20.92 -14.02 21.81
C PRO A 382 20.41 -15.28 22.52
N LEU A 383 20.42 -16.39 21.79
CA LEU A 383 20.00 -17.71 22.26
C LEU A 383 21.06 -18.76 21.90
N THR A 384 20.96 -19.92 22.52
CA THR A 384 21.64 -21.14 22.04
C THR A 384 20.61 -22.24 21.82
N ILE A 385 20.83 -23.06 20.79
CA ILE A 385 20.00 -24.23 20.49
C ILE A 385 20.85 -25.46 20.71
N ASP A 386 20.34 -26.43 21.47
CA ASP A 386 20.96 -27.74 21.61
C ASP A 386 20.70 -28.57 20.34
N ILE A 387 21.74 -28.72 19.54
CA ILE A 387 21.77 -29.52 18.32
C ILE A 387 22.64 -30.75 18.58
N ARG A 388 21.99 -31.86 18.95
CA ARG A 388 22.62 -33.16 19.21
C ARG A 388 23.70 -33.10 20.30
N GLY A 389 23.41 -32.43 21.41
CA GLY A 389 24.29 -32.27 22.57
C GLY A 389 25.31 -31.14 22.44
N LYS A 390 25.19 -30.28 21.41
CA LYS A 390 26.06 -29.12 21.21
C LYS A 390 25.21 -27.85 21.23
N ALA A 391 25.59 -26.91 22.10
CA ALA A 391 25.03 -25.57 22.09
C ALA A 391 25.52 -24.81 20.84
N VAL A 392 24.58 -24.37 20.01
CA VAL A 392 24.83 -23.63 18.77
C VAL A 392 24.19 -22.25 18.88
N ASP A 393 24.95 -21.20 18.59
CA ASP A 393 24.49 -19.82 18.68
C ASP A 393 23.32 -19.55 17.72
N ALA A 394 22.36 -18.77 18.21
CA ALA A 394 21.18 -18.34 17.50
C ALA A 394 20.72 -16.97 18.01
N VAL A 395 19.81 -16.34 17.28
CA VAL A 395 19.25 -15.03 17.65
C VAL A 395 17.79 -14.95 17.22
N VAL A 396 16.95 -14.34 18.06
CA VAL A 396 15.56 -14.03 17.70
C VAL A 396 15.56 -12.93 16.66
N VAL A 397 14.88 -13.17 15.54
CA VAL A 397 14.73 -12.19 14.45
C VAL A 397 13.26 -11.86 14.26
N PRO A 398 12.92 -10.62 13.85
CA PRO A 398 11.53 -10.26 13.59
C PRO A 398 10.96 -11.02 12.39
N TYR A 399 11.80 -11.42 11.45
CA TYR A 399 11.39 -12.10 10.22
C TYR A 399 12.57 -12.82 9.55
N HIS A 400 12.27 -13.94 8.89
CA HIS A 400 13.22 -14.62 7.99
C HIS A 400 13.05 -14.17 6.52
N LEU A 401 11.86 -13.67 6.17
CA LEU A 401 11.45 -13.26 4.82
C LEU A 401 10.55 -12.03 4.89
N ARG A 402 10.63 -11.17 3.87
CA ARG A 402 9.68 -10.07 3.64
C ARG A 402 9.15 -10.11 2.21
N GLY A 403 7.84 -9.87 2.05
CA GLY A 403 7.15 -9.80 0.76
C GLY A 403 6.53 -8.42 0.49
N ASP A 404 7.01 -7.37 1.16
CA ASP A 404 6.50 -5.99 1.04
C ASP A 404 7.13 -5.22 -0.14
N ALA A 405 8.06 -5.84 -0.87
CA ALA A 405 8.69 -5.30 -2.08
C ALA A 405 8.46 -6.21 -3.31
N PRO A 406 7.21 -6.32 -3.81
CA PRO A 406 6.89 -7.12 -4.99
C PRO A 406 7.75 -6.74 -6.21
N PRO A 407 8.02 -7.67 -7.15
CA PRO A 407 7.37 -8.98 -7.27
C PRO A 407 8.04 -10.11 -6.50
N HIS A 408 9.19 -9.88 -5.88
CA HIS A 408 9.98 -10.92 -5.24
C HIS A 408 9.84 -10.90 -3.73
N ALA A 409 9.67 -12.08 -3.11
CA ALA A 409 9.99 -12.22 -1.71
C ALA A 409 11.51 -12.06 -1.47
N ARG A 410 11.88 -11.39 -0.37
CA ARG A 410 13.27 -11.07 -0.04
C ARG A 410 13.68 -11.79 1.25
N PRO A 411 14.71 -12.66 1.21
CA PRO A 411 15.27 -13.26 2.41
C PRO A 411 15.95 -12.18 3.26
N ILE A 412 15.73 -12.21 4.56
CA ILE A 412 16.35 -11.27 5.48
C ILE A 412 17.55 -11.94 6.14
N ILE A 413 18.74 -11.48 5.76
CA ILE A 413 20.02 -12.03 6.22
C ILE A 413 20.58 -11.13 7.32
N ARG A 414 20.77 -11.66 8.54
CA ARG A 414 21.17 -10.88 9.71
C ARG A 414 22.54 -10.18 9.56
N THR A 415 23.46 -10.76 8.80
CA THR A 415 24.81 -10.21 8.59
C THR A 415 24.84 -9.08 7.55
N PHE A 416 23.72 -8.77 6.90
CA PHE A 416 23.65 -7.74 5.87
C PHE A 416 23.60 -6.34 6.50
N SER A 417 24.55 -5.47 6.12
CA SER A 417 24.53 -4.03 6.44
C SER A 417 24.44 -3.23 5.15
N VAL A 418 23.54 -2.25 5.10
CA VAL A 418 23.33 -1.36 3.94
C VAL A 418 24.16 -0.09 4.05
N TYR A 419 24.62 0.25 5.25
CA TYR A 419 25.28 1.52 5.52
C TYR A 419 26.79 1.33 5.42
N GLU A 420 27.34 1.76 4.28
CA GLU A 420 28.70 2.26 4.27
C GLU A 420 28.69 3.60 5.01
N THR A 421 29.44 3.69 6.11
CA THR A 421 29.72 5.00 6.72
C THR A 421 30.50 5.81 5.70
N ILE A 422 29.87 6.84 5.11
CA ILE A 422 30.58 7.79 4.27
C ILE A 422 31.39 8.68 5.21
N GLU A 423 32.66 8.37 5.38
CA GLU A 423 33.58 9.25 6.10
C GLU A 423 33.71 10.56 5.32
N PRO A 424 33.48 11.72 5.97
CA PRO A 424 33.67 13.01 5.33
C PRO A 424 35.14 13.17 4.92
N ASP A 425 35.39 13.37 3.62
CA ASP A 425 36.73 13.64 3.10
C ASP A 425 37.06 15.14 3.19
N GLY A 426 38.27 15.47 3.65
CA GLY A 426 38.78 16.84 3.80
C GLY A 426 38.39 17.57 5.10
N ASP A 427 39.01 18.75 5.31
CA ASP A 427 38.69 19.65 6.42
C ASP A 427 37.35 20.39 6.22
N GLU A 428 36.88 21.14 7.21
CA GLU A 428 35.61 21.88 7.14
C GLU A 428 35.53 22.83 5.93
N PRO A 429 36.55 23.67 5.62
CA PRO A 429 36.56 24.49 4.41
C PRO A 429 36.44 23.71 3.10
N ALA A 430 37.20 22.61 2.94
CA ALA A 430 37.12 21.78 1.74
C ALA A 430 35.74 21.14 1.58
N ARG A 431 35.15 20.67 2.68
CA ARG A 431 33.80 20.10 2.72
C ARG A 431 32.73 21.13 2.35
N ALA A 432 32.85 22.36 2.86
CA ALA A 432 31.95 23.46 2.51
C ALA A 432 32.07 23.83 1.02
N GLY A 433 33.29 23.98 0.49
CA GLY A 433 33.52 24.26 -0.93
C GLY A 433 32.95 23.17 -1.84
N LYS A 434 33.14 21.89 -1.49
CA LYS A 434 32.57 20.75 -2.21
C LYS A 434 31.04 20.77 -2.20
N LEU A 435 30.42 21.12 -1.07
CA LEU A 435 28.96 21.27 -0.98
C LEU A 435 28.46 22.37 -1.91
N LEU A 436 29.06 23.57 -1.84
CA LEU A 436 28.68 24.72 -2.67
C LEU A 436 28.80 24.41 -4.16
N GLN A 437 29.89 23.76 -4.58
CA GLN A 437 30.07 23.36 -5.97
C GLN A 437 28.99 22.35 -6.41
N ARG A 438 28.69 21.34 -5.58
CA ARG A 438 27.64 20.36 -5.90
C ARG A 438 26.25 20.98 -5.99
N VAL A 439 25.95 21.98 -5.15
CA VAL A 439 24.70 22.75 -5.24
C VAL A 439 24.62 23.48 -6.57
N LEU A 440 25.69 24.16 -6.98
CA LEU A 440 25.77 24.84 -8.27
C LEU A 440 25.61 23.85 -9.44
N ASP A 441 26.35 22.75 -9.44
CA ASP A 441 26.31 21.76 -10.51
C ASP A 441 24.91 21.16 -10.67
N ASN A 442 24.24 20.84 -9.56
CA ASN A 442 22.87 20.33 -9.56
C ASN A 442 21.88 21.40 -10.04
N HIS A 443 22.04 22.66 -9.62
CA HIS A 443 21.20 23.76 -10.09
C HIS A 443 21.31 23.93 -11.61
N LEU A 444 22.53 24.04 -12.13
CA LEU A 444 22.78 24.18 -13.57
C LEU A 444 22.29 22.96 -14.35
N TRP A 445 22.46 21.74 -13.81
CA TRP A 445 21.88 20.55 -14.44
C TRP A 445 20.35 20.63 -14.54
N ARG A 446 19.67 20.90 -13.43
CA ARG A 446 18.20 21.02 -13.39
C ARG A 446 17.67 22.13 -14.29
N GLN A 447 18.35 23.27 -14.35
CA GLN A 447 17.85 24.46 -15.03
C GLN A 447 18.26 24.55 -16.50
N GLU A 448 19.39 23.95 -16.90
CA GLU A 448 19.94 24.16 -18.25
C GLU A 448 20.03 22.89 -19.09
N ARG A 449 20.07 21.71 -18.47
CA ARG A 449 20.39 20.45 -19.15
C ARG A 449 19.31 19.39 -19.05
N CYS A 450 18.52 19.42 -17.97
CA CYS A 450 17.53 18.43 -17.64
C CYS A 450 16.12 18.82 -18.10
N VAL A 451 15.43 17.89 -18.76
CA VAL A 451 13.98 17.96 -19.01
C VAL A 451 13.27 17.25 -17.88
N ASN A 452 12.56 18.03 -17.07
CA ASN A 452 11.85 17.52 -15.92
C ASN A 452 10.38 17.26 -16.24
N LEU A 453 10.01 15.99 -16.20
CA LEU A 453 8.66 15.50 -16.41
C LEU A 453 8.06 14.94 -15.11
N ILE A 454 8.63 15.23 -13.94
CA ILE A 454 8.00 14.86 -12.67
C ILE A 454 6.75 15.74 -12.48
N PRO A 455 5.54 15.18 -12.49
CA PRO A 455 4.29 15.97 -12.52
C PRO A 455 3.98 16.73 -11.22
N SER A 456 4.76 16.49 -10.16
CA SER A 456 4.63 17.16 -8.87
C SER A 456 5.72 18.20 -8.63
N GLU A 457 6.60 18.45 -9.59
CA GLU A 457 7.67 19.43 -9.48
C GLU A 457 7.39 20.67 -10.32
N MET A 458 7.94 21.79 -9.85
CA MET A 458 7.82 23.08 -10.52
C MET A 458 8.93 24.01 -10.03
N THR A 459 9.56 24.71 -10.96
CA THR A 459 10.54 25.77 -10.70
C THR A 459 9.79 27.09 -10.47
N PRO A 460 9.94 27.74 -9.29
CA PRO A 460 9.40 29.08 -9.07
C PRO A 460 10.15 30.14 -9.91
N SER A 461 9.49 31.28 -10.19
CA SER A 461 10.11 32.36 -10.95
C SER A 461 11.35 32.94 -10.23
N PRO A 462 12.29 33.60 -10.95
CA PRO A 462 13.44 34.26 -10.34
C PRO A 462 13.06 35.19 -9.18
N LEU A 463 12.05 36.05 -9.35
CA LEU A 463 11.60 36.97 -8.31
C LEU A 463 10.98 36.23 -7.11
N VAL A 464 10.19 35.18 -7.34
CA VAL A 464 9.64 34.34 -6.24
C VAL A 464 10.77 33.70 -5.44
N ARG A 465 11.80 33.15 -6.10
CA ARG A 465 12.98 32.59 -5.41
C ARG A 465 13.72 33.65 -4.61
N LEU A 466 13.93 34.82 -5.20
CA LEU A 466 14.63 35.95 -4.60
C LEU A 466 13.94 36.40 -3.31
N VAL A 467 12.64 36.69 -3.35
CA VAL A 467 11.92 37.16 -2.15
C VAL A 467 11.74 36.07 -1.09
N SER A 468 11.78 34.79 -1.48
CA SER A 468 11.61 33.66 -0.54
C SER A 468 12.74 33.52 0.48
N VAL A 469 13.92 34.05 0.18
CA VAL A 469 15.12 33.95 1.03
C VAL A 469 15.49 35.29 1.68
N MET A 470 14.65 36.32 1.53
CA MET A 470 14.82 37.62 2.21
C MET A 470 14.60 37.50 3.72
N ASP A 471 14.82 38.60 4.43
CA ASP A 471 14.73 38.70 5.89
C ASP A 471 13.58 37.92 6.56
N PRO A 472 12.32 37.91 6.04
CA PRO A 472 11.23 37.10 6.60
C PRO A 472 11.57 35.61 6.80
N ALA A 473 12.46 35.03 6.00
CA ALA A 473 12.92 33.65 6.16
C ALA A 473 13.55 33.37 7.54
N PHE A 474 14.00 34.40 8.26
CA PHE A 474 14.72 34.33 9.53
C PHE A 474 13.97 34.97 10.69
N ARG A 475 12.65 35.22 10.55
CA ARG A 475 11.79 35.89 11.55
C ARG A 475 10.68 34.99 12.07
N TYR A 476 10.01 35.46 13.12
CA TYR A 476 8.97 34.74 13.84
C TYR A 476 7.69 35.58 13.89
N ALA A 477 6.53 34.98 13.63
CA ALA A 477 5.26 35.70 13.55
C ALA A 477 4.07 34.86 14.04
N GLU A 478 4.23 34.14 15.15
CA GLU A 478 3.11 33.44 15.79
C GLU A 478 2.03 34.43 16.25
N HIS A 479 0.79 34.08 15.96
CA HIS A 479 -0.37 34.88 16.31
C HIS A 479 -1.62 34.00 16.38
N ARG A 480 -2.62 34.48 17.11
CA ARG A 480 -3.96 33.89 17.12
C ARG A 480 -5.02 34.98 17.21
N LYS A 481 -6.23 34.62 16.79
CA LYS A 481 -7.43 35.38 17.14
C LYS A 481 -7.69 35.33 18.63
N LEU A 482 -8.07 36.48 19.18
CA LEU A 482 -8.53 36.62 20.56
C LEU A 482 -9.90 37.32 20.57
N GLU A 483 -10.93 36.59 21.00
CA GLU A 483 -12.30 37.09 21.13
C GLU A 483 -12.39 38.36 21.98
N ALA A 484 -11.59 38.46 23.04
CA ALA A 484 -11.52 39.62 23.92
C ALA A 484 -11.08 40.92 23.21
N PHE A 485 -10.46 40.79 22.05
CA PHE A 485 -10.07 41.89 21.16
C PHE A 485 -10.89 41.90 19.87
N TYR A 486 -12.15 41.47 19.93
CA TYR A 486 -13.08 41.43 18.79
C TYR A 486 -12.51 40.59 17.64
N ASP A 487 -11.95 39.42 18.00
CA ASP A 487 -11.32 38.46 17.08
C ASP A 487 -10.14 39.00 16.27
N ALA A 488 -9.50 40.06 16.76
CA ALA A 488 -8.27 40.58 16.18
C ALA A 488 -7.14 39.52 16.24
N GLU A 489 -6.33 39.48 15.18
CA GLU A 489 -5.08 38.72 15.16
C GLU A 489 -4.06 39.37 16.11
N VAL A 490 -3.71 38.66 17.18
CA VAL A 490 -2.74 39.14 18.16
C VAL A 490 -1.44 38.36 17.99
N PHE A 491 -0.43 39.05 17.47
CA PHE A 491 0.93 38.53 17.32
C PHE A 491 1.65 38.50 18.67
N TYR A 492 2.33 37.40 18.96
CA TYR A 492 3.12 37.23 20.18
C TYR A 492 4.46 37.98 20.13
N TYR A 493 4.88 38.40 18.94
CA TYR A 493 6.16 39.05 18.67
C TYR A 493 5.97 40.41 17.99
N GLN A 494 6.90 41.33 18.24
CA GLN A 494 6.96 42.64 17.57
C GLN A 494 7.60 42.53 16.18
N GLY A 495 7.41 43.56 15.33
CA GLY A 495 8.01 43.59 13.98
C GLY A 495 7.25 42.77 12.93
N THR A 496 6.02 42.34 13.24
CA THR A 496 5.21 41.43 12.43
C THR A 496 4.24 42.12 11.48
N GLY A 497 4.20 43.47 11.45
CA GLY A 497 3.22 44.23 10.67
C GLY A 497 3.22 43.88 9.17
N PHE A 498 4.41 43.79 8.57
CA PHE A 498 4.56 43.37 7.17
C PHE A 498 4.11 41.92 6.94
N ILE A 499 4.36 41.03 7.89
CA ILE A 499 3.97 39.62 7.77
C ILE A 499 2.46 39.45 7.86
N GLY A 500 1.80 40.15 8.80
CA GLY A 500 0.35 40.14 8.88
C GLY A 500 -0.32 40.75 7.64
N GLU A 501 0.34 41.69 6.96
CA GLU A 501 -0.11 42.16 5.64
C GLU A 501 0.04 41.07 4.56
N VAL A 502 1.20 40.41 4.49
CA VAL A 502 1.46 39.31 3.54
C VAL A 502 0.44 38.18 3.69
N GLU A 503 0.12 37.78 4.92
CA GLU A 503 -0.88 36.74 5.20
C GLU A 503 -2.26 37.13 4.65
N ARG A 504 -2.78 38.31 5.01
CA ARG A 504 -4.09 38.77 4.55
C ARG A 504 -4.18 38.89 3.02
N LEU A 505 -3.14 39.43 2.40
CA LEU A 505 -3.10 39.54 0.93
C LEU A 505 -3.08 38.17 0.28
N LEU A 506 -2.32 37.23 0.85
CA LEU A 506 -2.20 35.88 0.29
C LEU A 506 -3.50 35.10 0.42
N GLU A 507 -4.16 35.16 1.58
CA GLU A 507 -5.50 34.57 1.78
C GLU A 507 -6.48 35.13 0.74
N GLY A 508 -6.51 36.45 0.54
CA GLY A 508 -7.36 37.10 -0.47
C GLY A 508 -7.08 36.64 -1.91
N GLU A 509 -5.82 36.51 -2.30
CA GLU A 509 -5.44 36.04 -3.64
C GLU A 509 -5.77 34.56 -3.86
N ILE A 510 -5.64 33.72 -2.84
CA ILE A 510 -6.08 32.32 -2.90
C ILE A 510 -7.60 32.23 -3.02
N CYS A 511 -8.36 32.99 -2.23
CA CYS A 511 -9.81 33.04 -2.34
C CYS A 511 -10.25 33.48 -3.74
N ARG A 512 -9.63 34.54 -4.28
CA ARG A 512 -9.87 35.02 -5.65
C ARG A 512 -9.54 33.97 -6.70
N PHE A 513 -8.45 33.22 -6.52
CA PHE A 513 -8.04 32.19 -7.47
C PHE A 513 -9.04 31.02 -7.52
N LEU A 514 -9.46 30.52 -6.35
CA LEU A 514 -10.33 29.35 -6.23
C LEU A 514 -11.83 29.65 -6.27
N GLY A 515 -12.23 30.92 -6.14
CA GLY A 515 -13.63 31.27 -5.86
C GLY A 515 -14.08 30.81 -4.48
N ALA A 516 -13.16 30.80 -3.50
CA ALA A 516 -13.44 30.43 -2.11
C ALA A 516 -13.89 31.64 -1.30
N THR A 517 -14.56 31.39 -0.17
CA THR A 517 -14.88 32.43 0.81
C THR A 517 -13.70 32.68 1.73
N GLU A 518 -13.08 31.59 2.19
CA GLU A 518 -12.01 31.62 3.19
C GLU A 518 -10.81 30.78 2.75
N ALA A 519 -9.62 31.17 3.19
CA ALA A 519 -8.36 30.47 2.94
C ALA A 519 -7.47 30.45 4.18
N GLU A 520 -6.65 29.39 4.29
CA GLU A 520 -5.66 29.20 5.34
C GLU A 520 -4.34 28.78 4.68
N THR A 521 -3.33 29.65 4.79
CA THR A 521 -2.08 29.55 4.01
C THR A 521 -0.82 29.37 4.87
N ARG A 522 -0.99 29.22 6.19
CA ARG A 522 0.13 29.05 7.14
C ARG A 522 0.71 27.63 7.13
N LEU A 523 0.05 26.67 6.50
CA LEU A 523 0.48 25.27 6.49
C LEU A 523 1.69 25.06 5.56
N THR A 524 2.67 24.28 5.99
CA THR A 524 3.95 24.14 5.28
C THR A 524 3.99 22.97 4.28
N SER A 525 2.93 22.16 4.19
CA SER A 525 2.80 21.11 3.16
C SER A 525 1.34 20.70 2.93
N GLY A 526 1.04 20.13 1.76
CA GLY A 526 -0.30 19.61 1.46
C GLY A 526 -0.72 18.43 2.35
N GLN A 527 0.21 17.56 2.75
CA GLN A 527 -0.11 16.49 3.72
C GLN A 527 -0.51 17.08 5.08
N MET A 528 0.18 18.14 5.53
CA MET A 528 -0.17 18.85 6.75
C MET A 528 -1.56 19.48 6.63
N ALA A 529 -1.88 20.09 5.48
CA ALA A 529 -3.22 20.63 5.23
C ALA A 529 -4.33 19.57 5.39
N ASN A 530 -4.14 18.37 4.82
CA ASN A 530 -5.11 17.29 5.01
C ASN A 530 -5.21 16.84 6.47
N ALA A 531 -4.07 16.66 7.16
CA ALA A 531 -4.05 16.29 8.58
C ALA A 531 -4.77 17.34 9.45
N THR A 532 -4.59 18.62 9.15
CA THR A 532 -5.28 19.72 9.83
C THR A 532 -6.78 19.67 9.60
N VAL A 533 -7.26 19.40 8.37
CA VAL A 533 -8.69 19.19 8.09
C VAL A 533 -9.25 18.00 8.87
N PHE A 534 -8.55 16.86 8.88
CA PHE A 534 -9.01 15.69 9.64
C PHE A 534 -9.07 15.97 11.14
N SER A 535 -8.07 16.68 11.66
CA SER A 535 -8.05 17.10 13.05
C SER A 535 -9.16 18.09 13.38
N ALA A 536 -9.49 19.01 12.47
CA ALA A 536 -10.58 19.96 12.61
C ALA A 536 -11.94 19.28 12.56
N LEU A 537 -12.10 18.26 11.72
CA LEU A 537 -13.30 17.43 11.68
C LEU A 537 -13.50 16.67 13.00
N VAL A 538 -12.43 16.11 13.58
CA VAL A 538 -12.51 15.48 14.91
C VAL A 538 -12.90 16.50 15.98
N GLU A 539 -12.32 17.70 16.00
CA GLU A 539 -12.73 18.76 16.92
C GLU A 539 -14.22 19.12 16.72
N TYR A 540 -14.62 19.37 15.48
CA TYR A 540 -15.98 19.75 15.12
C TYR A 540 -17.00 18.67 15.52
N LEU A 541 -16.71 17.40 15.26
CA LEU A 541 -17.57 16.27 15.65
C LEU A 541 -17.79 16.19 17.17
N ASN A 542 -16.82 16.63 17.96
CA ASN A 542 -16.84 16.53 19.42
C ASN A 542 -17.16 17.85 20.14
N ARG A 543 -17.50 18.92 19.40
CA ARG A 543 -17.76 20.26 19.94
C ARG A 543 -18.84 20.31 21.04
N GLY A 544 -19.81 19.40 20.99
CA GLY A 544 -20.86 19.28 22.00
C GLY A 544 -20.44 18.59 23.31
N ASN A 545 -19.28 17.94 23.37
CA ASN A 545 -18.78 17.27 24.56
C ASN A 545 -17.24 17.23 24.62
N PRO A 546 -16.57 18.38 24.80
CA PRO A 546 -15.11 18.48 24.70
C PRO A 546 -14.35 17.80 25.86
N LYS A 547 -15.04 17.34 26.91
CA LYS A 547 -14.42 16.68 28.07
C LYS A 547 -14.34 15.16 27.95
N ALA A 548 -15.02 14.57 26.97
CA ALA A 548 -14.96 13.15 26.69
C ALA A 548 -13.78 12.82 25.77
N GLU A 549 -13.41 11.53 25.74
CA GLU A 549 -12.48 11.03 24.73
C GLU A 549 -13.03 11.31 23.32
N PRO A 550 -12.26 11.99 22.44
CA PRO A 550 -12.76 12.40 21.14
C PRO A 550 -13.17 11.21 20.26
N ARG A 551 -14.40 11.27 19.74
CA ARG A 551 -14.84 10.39 18.65
C ARG A 551 -14.02 10.67 17.39
N ARG A 552 -13.60 9.62 16.74
CA ARG A 552 -12.95 9.67 15.41
C ARG A 552 -14.00 9.74 14.30
N ILE A 553 -13.56 10.07 13.09
CA ILE A 553 -14.40 10.14 11.89
C ILE A 553 -14.91 8.72 11.58
N GLU A 554 -16.23 8.54 11.59
CA GLU A 554 -16.86 7.21 11.60
C GLU A 554 -16.68 6.42 10.31
N MET A 555 -16.74 7.09 9.16
CA MET A 555 -16.57 6.47 7.85
C MET A 555 -16.01 7.49 6.85
N VAL A 556 -14.99 7.10 6.10
CA VAL A 556 -14.35 7.94 5.07
C VAL A 556 -14.42 7.24 3.72
N MET A 557 -14.83 7.95 2.68
CA MET A 557 -14.70 7.51 1.30
C MET A 557 -13.53 8.21 0.63
N ASN A 558 -12.63 7.48 -0.03
CA ASN A 558 -11.46 8.07 -0.69
C ASN A 558 -11.01 7.27 -1.94
N ASN A 559 -10.01 7.76 -2.68
CA ASN A 559 -9.40 6.98 -3.75
C ASN A 559 -8.36 5.99 -3.18
N HIS A 560 -8.38 4.73 -3.61
CA HIS A 560 -7.37 3.76 -3.18
C HIS A 560 -5.98 4.14 -3.72
N ILE A 561 -4.92 3.92 -2.94
CA ILE A 561 -3.52 4.27 -3.33
C ILE A 561 -3.09 3.60 -4.64
N GLY A 562 -3.49 2.34 -4.86
CA GLY A 562 -3.23 1.60 -6.09
C GLY A 562 -3.99 2.15 -7.31
N LYS A 563 -5.17 2.73 -7.10
CA LYS A 563 -5.99 3.36 -8.16
C LYS A 563 -5.75 4.88 -8.25
N GLY A 564 -4.53 5.31 -7.91
CA GLY A 564 -4.08 6.69 -8.06
C GLY A 564 -4.33 7.63 -6.88
N GLY A 565 -4.91 7.14 -5.77
CA GLY A 565 -5.12 7.93 -4.56
C GLY A 565 -3.84 8.55 -3.98
N HIS A 566 -3.98 9.54 -3.11
CA HIS A 566 -2.84 10.13 -2.40
C HIS A 566 -2.67 9.53 -1.00
N LEU A 567 -1.41 9.40 -0.55
CA LEU A 567 -1.03 8.76 0.72
C LEU A 567 -1.67 9.43 1.94
N SER A 568 -1.76 10.77 1.95
CA SER A 568 -2.32 11.52 3.10
C SER A 568 -3.78 11.18 3.38
N ALA A 569 -4.55 10.79 2.37
CA ALA A 569 -5.94 10.38 2.54
C ALA A 569 -6.08 8.90 2.96
N GLN A 570 -4.98 8.13 3.02
CA GLN A 570 -5.02 6.71 3.40
C GLN A 570 -4.80 6.50 4.90
N PRO A 571 -5.34 5.41 5.49
CA PRO A 571 -5.03 5.02 6.86
C PRO A 571 -3.56 4.65 7.13
N MET A 572 -2.77 4.42 6.08
CA MET A 572 -1.31 4.25 6.21
C MET A 572 -0.56 5.59 6.21
N GLY A 573 -1.25 6.71 5.91
CA GLY A 573 -0.73 8.07 5.96
C GLY A 573 -1.45 8.92 7.03
N ALA A 574 -1.68 10.20 6.73
CA ALA A 574 -2.16 11.19 7.69
C ALA A 574 -3.55 10.89 8.29
N LEU A 575 -4.40 10.11 7.62
CA LEU A 575 -5.75 9.80 8.09
C LEU A 575 -5.78 8.86 9.31
N LYS A 576 -4.72 8.07 9.53
CA LYS A 576 -4.67 6.94 10.49
C LYS A 576 -5.28 7.25 11.86
N ASP A 577 -4.90 8.38 12.45
CA ASP A 577 -5.23 8.70 13.84
C ASP A 577 -6.59 9.42 13.98
N PHE A 578 -7.21 9.80 12.86
CA PHE A 578 -8.45 10.55 12.82
C PHE A 578 -9.66 9.72 12.38
N VAL A 579 -9.46 8.54 11.81
CA VAL A 579 -10.53 7.64 11.37
C VAL A 579 -10.83 6.57 12.44
N ALA A 580 -12.11 6.24 12.58
CA ALA A 580 -12.57 5.18 13.47
C ALA A 580 -12.17 3.79 12.96
N THR A 581 -12.28 2.79 13.82
CA THR A 581 -12.22 1.38 13.41
C THR A 581 -13.62 0.95 12.98
N ASP A 582 -13.74 0.36 11.79
CA ASP A 582 -14.97 -0.28 11.33
C ASP A 582 -15.18 -1.57 12.12
N PRO A 583 -16.27 -1.69 12.91
CA PRO A 583 -16.54 -2.89 13.68
C PRO A 583 -16.77 -4.11 12.78
N ARG A 584 -17.12 -3.95 11.50
CA ARG A 584 -17.33 -5.09 10.61
C ARG A 584 -16.00 -5.72 10.22
N THR A 585 -14.96 -4.94 9.99
CA THR A 585 -13.68 -5.42 9.43
C THR A 585 -12.51 -5.37 10.40
N ASP A 586 -12.67 -4.77 11.60
CA ASP A 586 -11.61 -4.44 12.56
C ASP A 586 -10.45 -3.63 11.96
N ARG A 587 -10.73 -2.92 10.86
CA ARG A 587 -9.79 -2.10 10.11
C ARG A 587 -10.24 -0.63 10.17
N PRO A 588 -9.38 0.33 9.78
CA PRO A 588 -9.80 1.71 9.61
C PRO A 588 -11.06 1.80 8.73
N ALA A 589 -12.05 2.57 9.18
CA ALA A 589 -13.35 2.73 8.54
C ALA A 589 -13.25 3.56 7.25
N VAL A 590 -12.70 2.93 6.21
CA VAL A 590 -12.47 3.51 4.90
C VAL A 590 -13.06 2.60 3.83
N VAL A 591 -13.86 3.20 2.95
CA VAL A 591 -14.31 2.60 1.70
C VAL A 591 -13.65 3.35 0.55
N ASN A 592 -13.23 2.64 -0.49
CA ASN A 592 -12.59 3.26 -1.64
C ASN A 592 -13.59 3.52 -2.78
N PHE A 593 -13.38 4.58 -3.56
CA PHE A 593 -14.11 4.78 -4.81
C PHE A 593 -13.87 3.62 -5.77
N PRO A 594 -14.92 3.02 -6.35
CA PRO A 594 -14.79 2.07 -7.45
C PRO A 594 -14.37 2.82 -8.72
N VAL A 595 -13.68 2.11 -9.60
CA VAL A 595 -13.24 2.63 -10.90
C VAL A 595 -13.85 1.77 -12.02
N LEU A 596 -14.00 2.34 -13.20
CA LEU A 596 -14.52 1.61 -14.36
C LEU A 596 -13.54 0.50 -14.75
N GLN A 597 -14.04 -0.71 -15.01
CA GLN A 597 -13.21 -1.82 -15.46
C GLN A 597 -12.53 -1.53 -16.81
N SER A 598 -13.21 -0.81 -17.70
CA SER A 598 -12.67 -0.39 -19.00
C SER A 598 -11.70 0.78 -18.92
N ASN A 599 -11.71 1.53 -17.81
CA ASN A 599 -10.83 2.67 -17.59
C ASN A 599 -10.56 2.83 -16.08
N PRO A 600 -9.54 2.16 -15.54
CA PRO A 600 -9.27 2.13 -14.10
C PRO A 600 -8.76 3.46 -13.53
N TYR A 601 -8.62 4.49 -14.36
CA TYR A 601 -8.25 5.86 -13.96
C TYR A 601 -9.48 6.76 -13.70
N ARG A 602 -10.68 6.29 -14.06
CA ARG A 602 -11.95 7.02 -13.93
C ARG A 602 -12.85 6.36 -12.88
N ILE A 603 -13.40 7.17 -11.98
CA ILE A 603 -14.36 6.71 -10.97
C ILE A 603 -15.63 6.19 -11.66
N ASP A 604 -16.11 5.03 -11.20
CA ASP A 604 -17.44 4.53 -11.54
C ASP A 604 -18.47 5.26 -10.67
N VAL A 605 -19.16 6.23 -11.26
CA VAL A 605 -20.13 7.06 -10.53
C VAL A 605 -21.28 6.21 -10.01
N ALA A 606 -21.82 5.28 -10.82
CA ALA A 606 -22.98 4.49 -10.41
C ALA A 606 -22.67 3.62 -9.19
N ALA A 607 -21.56 2.87 -9.25
CA ALA A 607 -21.11 2.06 -8.13
C ALA A 607 -20.70 2.91 -6.91
N THR A 608 -20.18 4.12 -7.14
CA THR A 608 -19.89 5.08 -6.06
C THR A 608 -21.15 5.47 -5.30
N LEU A 609 -22.24 5.80 -6.00
CA LEU A 609 -23.49 6.21 -5.36
C LEU A 609 -24.09 5.07 -4.52
N GLU A 610 -24.03 3.82 -5.00
CA GLU A 610 -24.46 2.64 -4.24
C GLU A 610 -23.65 2.47 -2.94
N LEU A 611 -22.34 2.71 -2.98
CA LEU A 611 -21.49 2.64 -1.79
C LEU A 611 -21.74 3.81 -0.84
N ILE A 612 -22.03 5.01 -1.33
CA ILE A 612 -22.43 6.14 -0.49
C ILE A 612 -23.75 5.83 0.23
N ASP A 613 -24.71 5.23 -0.46
CA ASP A 613 -25.99 4.82 0.14
C ASP A 613 -25.79 3.75 1.22
N ARG A 614 -24.94 2.75 0.94
CA ARG A 614 -24.65 1.66 1.87
C ARG A 614 -23.86 2.10 3.10
N PHE A 615 -22.79 2.89 2.90
CA PHE A 615 -21.80 3.18 3.95
C PHE A 615 -21.97 4.55 4.60
N ARG A 616 -22.76 5.46 4.02
CA ARG A 616 -23.13 6.77 4.57
C ARG A 616 -21.90 7.54 5.12
N PRO A 617 -20.85 7.78 4.31
CA PRO A 617 -19.59 8.34 4.77
C PRO A 617 -19.75 9.74 5.40
N ARG A 618 -18.98 10.01 6.46
CA ARG A 618 -18.94 11.34 7.11
C ARG A 618 -18.02 12.31 6.37
N LEU A 619 -17.01 11.77 5.70
CA LEU A 619 -16.04 12.51 4.90
C LEU A 619 -15.85 11.81 3.57
N ILE A 620 -15.95 12.56 2.48
CA ILE A 620 -15.68 12.10 1.11
C ILE A 620 -14.47 12.88 0.60
N VAL A 621 -13.37 12.21 0.30
CA VAL A 621 -12.11 12.82 -0.12
C VAL A 621 -11.78 12.46 -1.57
N PHE A 622 -12.02 13.39 -2.48
CA PHE A 622 -11.44 13.33 -3.81
C PHE A 622 -9.97 13.74 -3.69
N GLY A 623 -9.03 12.80 -3.72
CA GLY A 623 -7.61 13.09 -3.62
C GLY A 623 -6.76 12.08 -4.35
N LYS A 624 -6.23 12.45 -5.51
CA LYS A 624 -5.40 11.60 -6.35
C LYS A 624 -4.02 12.22 -6.62
N SER A 625 -3.02 11.35 -6.62
CA SER A 625 -1.68 11.66 -7.13
C SER A 625 -1.61 11.43 -8.64
N MET A 626 -2.29 10.41 -9.13
CA MET A 626 -2.36 10.03 -10.53
C MET A 626 -3.73 10.43 -11.07
N VAL A 627 -3.77 11.49 -11.87
CA VAL A 627 -5.02 12.15 -12.28
C VAL A 627 -5.02 12.26 -13.80
N LEU A 628 -5.88 11.50 -14.48
CA LEU A 628 -6.11 11.62 -15.92
C LEU A 628 -7.48 12.20 -16.27
N HIS A 629 -8.41 12.19 -15.31
CA HIS A 629 -9.79 12.62 -15.47
C HIS A 629 -10.20 13.61 -14.39
N LYS A 630 -11.23 14.40 -14.68
CA LYS A 630 -11.94 15.20 -13.67
C LYS A 630 -12.63 14.31 -12.63
N GLU A 631 -12.77 14.80 -11.41
CA GLU A 631 -13.47 14.07 -10.35
C GLU A 631 -15.00 14.35 -10.39
N PRO A 632 -15.89 13.38 -10.12
CA PRO A 632 -17.34 13.55 -10.26
C PRO A 632 -17.99 14.24 -9.03
N ILE A 633 -17.56 15.47 -8.73
CA ILE A 633 -17.94 16.19 -7.50
C ILE A 633 -19.42 16.57 -7.54
N ALA A 634 -19.90 17.11 -8.67
CA ALA A 634 -21.28 17.56 -8.81
C ALA A 634 -22.29 16.41 -8.70
N GLU A 635 -21.97 15.26 -9.29
CA GLU A 635 -22.82 14.07 -9.23
C GLU A 635 -22.90 13.52 -7.79
N VAL A 636 -21.77 13.46 -7.08
CA VAL A 636 -21.73 13.01 -5.68
C VAL A 636 -22.40 14.01 -4.75
N ARG A 637 -22.16 15.32 -4.92
CA ARG A 637 -22.83 16.38 -4.16
C ARG A 637 -24.34 16.22 -4.28
N ARG A 638 -24.89 16.23 -5.50
CA ARG A 638 -26.33 16.09 -5.72
C ARG A 638 -26.93 14.90 -4.97
N PHE A 639 -26.28 13.74 -5.04
CA PHE A 639 -26.75 12.54 -4.34
C PHE A 639 -26.69 12.70 -2.80
N VAL A 640 -25.63 13.32 -2.27
CA VAL A 640 -25.48 13.61 -0.83
C VAL A 640 -26.61 14.51 -0.33
N ASP A 641 -27.02 15.55 -1.08
CA ASP A 641 -28.20 16.39 -0.73
C ASP A 641 -29.49 15.59 -0.78
N GLU A 642 -29.72 14.87 -1.87
CA GLU A 642 -30.95 14.10 -2.11
C GLU A 642 -31.19 13.05 -1.01
N GLN A 643 -30.10 12.47 -0.50
CA GLN A 643 -30.12 11.51 0.60
C GLN A 643 -30.09 12.15 2.00
N GLY A 644 -29.99 13.48 2.10
CA GLY A 644 -29.92 14.20 3.37
C GLY A 644 -28.71 13.84 4.23
N LEU A 645 -27.57 13.53 3.60
CA LEU A 645 -26.37 13.07 4.32
C LEU A 645 -25.57 14.26 4.84
N ASP A 646 -25.23 14.20 6.12
CA ASP A 646 -24.32 15.15 6.75
C ASP A 646 -22.85 14.74 6.48
N ALA A 647 -22.50 14.69 5.19
CA ALA A 647 -21.14 14.43 4.72
C ALA A 647 -20.40 15.74 4.41
N VAL A 648 -19.10 15.77 4.67
CA VAL A 648 -18.20 16.83 4.18
C VAL A 648 -17.51 16.34 2.91
N ILE A 649 -17.61 17.11 1.84
CA ILE A 649 -16.93 16.82 0.57
C ILE A 649 -15.64 17.62 0.49
N MET A 650 -14.51 16.93 0.52
CA MET A 650 -13.18 17.51 0.45
C MET A 650 -12.52 17.16 -0.88
N TYR A 651 -12.02 18.16 -1.61
CA TYR A 651 -11.19 17.94 -2.80
C TYR A 651 -9.72 18.32 -2.50
N ASP A 652 -8.87 17.31 -2.34
CA ASP A 652 -7.42 17.49 -2.40
C ASP A 652 -6.99 17.66 -3.86
N MET A 653 -6.85 18.92 -4.26
CA MET A 653 -6.46 19.33 -5.59
C MET A 653 -4.94 19.41 -5.75
N ALA A 654 -4.09 18.86 -4.87
CA ALA A 654 -2.66 19.17 -4.88
C ALA A 654 -1.97 19.09 -6.25
N HIS A 655 -2.31 18.09 -7.08
CA HIS A 655 -1.76 17.96 -8.45
C HIS A 655 -2.41 18.89 -9.48
N VAL A 656 -3.67 19.29 -9.30
CA VAL A 656 -4.47 20.05 -10.27
C VAL A 656 -4.85 21.45 -9.76
N LEU A 657 -4.28 21.89 -8.63
CA LEU A 657 -4.63 23.15 -7.98
C LEU A 657 -4.42 24.33 -8.92
N GLY A 658 -3.30 24.38 -9.65
CA GLY A 658 -3.04 25.45 -10.61
C GLY A 658 -3.92 25.39 -11.86
N LEU A 659 -4.66 24.30 -12.05
CA LEU A 659 -5.66 24.14 -13.11
C LEU A 659 -7.07 24.51 -12.66
N ALA A 660 -7.30 24.75 -11.36
CA ALA A 660 -8.60 25.12 -10.84
C ALA A 660 -9.16 26.35 -11.57
N GLY A 661 -10.44 26.29 -11.96
CA GLY A 661 -11.09 27.32 -12.75
C GLY A 661 -11.77 26.76 -14.01
N PRO A 662 -12.26 27.66 -14.89
CA PRO A 662 -13.19 27.33 -15.98
C PRO A 662 -12.59 26.43 -17.07
N HIS A 663 -11.25 26.34 -17.16
CA HIS A 663 -10.58 25.51 -18.18
C HIS A 663 -10.44 24.04 -17.77
N PHE A 664 -10.60 23.71 -16.49
CA PHE A 664 -10.52 22.33 -15.99
C PHE A 664 -11.68 21.97 -15.07
N GLN A 665 -11.67 22.46 -13.82
CA GLN A 665 -12.66 22.09 -12.80
C GLN A 665 -12.84 23.21 -11.77
N GLU A 666 -14.09 23.50 -11.39
CA GLU A 666 -14.47 24.57 -10.45
C GLU A 666 -15.02 23.96 -9.15
N PRO A 667 -14.15 23.64 -8.17
CA PRO A 667 -14.47 22.73 -7.07
C PRO A 667 -15.67 23.16 -6.22
N PHE A 668 -15.76 24.45 -5.88
CA PHE A 668 -16.84 24.98 -5.04
C PHE A 668 -18.15 25.14 -5.82
N ALA A 669 -18.10 25.48 -7.11
CA ALA A 669 -19.27 25.53 -7.98
C ALA A 669 -19.86 24.12 -8.21
N GLU A 670 -19.01 23.10 -8.22
CA GLU A 670 -19.40 21.70 -8.31
C GLU A 670 -19.80 21.09 -6.96
N GLY A 671 -19.64 21.83 -5.86
CA GLY A 671 -20.19 21.46 -4.55
C GLY A 671 -19.22 20.83 -3.56
N ALA A 672 -17.91 20.95 -3.75
CA ALA A 672 -16.95 20.68 -2.70
C ALA A 672 -17.17 21.65 -1.53
N ASP A 673 -17.04 21.15 -0.30
CA ASP A 673 -17.11 21.96 0.92
C ASP A 673 -15.74 22.58 1.27
N LEU A 674 -14.68 21.78 1.08
CA LEU A 674 -13.29 22.14 1.37
C LEU A 674 -12.41 21.76 0.19
N VAL A 675 -11.44 22.61 -0.11
CA VAL A 675 -10.32 22.31 -1.00
C VAL A 675 -9.04 22.30 -0.19
N THR A 676 -8.21 21.28 -0.39
CA THR A 676 -6.82 21.32 0.06
C THR A 676 -5.88 21.19 -1.12
N GLY A 677 -4.64 21.60 -0.94
CA GLY A 677 -3.66 21.45 -2.00
C GLY A 677 -2.24 21.76 -1.61
N SER A 678 -1.34 21.44 -2.53
CA SER A 678 0.07 21.85 -2.51
C SER A 678 0.26 23.01 -3.47
N THR A 679 0.99 24.04 -3.04
CA THR A 679 1.17 25.27 -3.82
C THR A 679 2.42 25.27 -4.70
N HIS A 680 2.98 24.10 -5.03
CA HIS A 680 4.27 23.94 -5.72
C HIS A 680 4.25 22.85 -6.82
N LYS A 681 3.06 22.52 -7.33
CA LYS A 681 2.86 21.56 -8.42
C LYS A 681 2.42 22.31 -9.68
N THR A 682 1.21 22.05 -10.19
CA THR A 682 0.59 22.90 -11.22
C THR A 682 0.34 24.31 -10.70
N PHE A 683 0.01 24.48 -9.42
CA PHE A 683 0.12 25.79 -8.79
C PHE A 683 1.59 26.08 -8.57
N PHE A 684 2.14 27.06 -9.29
CA PHE A 684 3.59 27.22 -9.45
C PHE A 684 4.26 28.15 -8.44
N GLY A 685 3.80 28.07 -7.19
CA GLY A 685 4.34 28.82 -6.04
C GLY A 685 5.37 28.05 -5.22
N THR A 686 5.54 28.43 -3.95
CA THR A 686 6.52 27.85 -3.04
C THR A 686 6.00 26.57 -2.37
N GLN A 687 6.90 25.77 -1.79
CA GLN A 687 6.55 24.50 -1.15
C GLN A 687 5.75 24.69 0.14
N ARG A 688 4.43 24.79 0.03
CA ARG A 688 3.48 24.95 1.14
C ARG A 688 2.20 24.13 0.93
N GLY A 689 1.32 24.17 1.93
CA GLY A 689 -0.03 23.65 1.87
C GLY A 689 -1.06 24.78 1.97
N VAL A 690 -2.26 24.53 1.46
CA VAL A 690 -3.40 25.45 1.56
C VAL A 690 -4.66 24.68 1.90
N ILE A 691 -5.55 25.32 2.67
CA ILE A 691 -6.95 24.90 2.84
C ILE A 691 -7.81 26.08 2.41
N ALA A 692 -8.87 25.82 1.65
CA ALA A 692 -9.87 26.80 1.31
C ALA A 692 -11.27 26.24 1.58
N GLY A 693 -12.19 27.10 2.02
CA GLY A 693 -13.56 26.74 2.36
C GLY A 693 -14.58 27.64 1.70
N ARG A 694 -15.79 27.10 1.47
CA ARG A 694 -16.91 27.86 0.89
C ARG A 694 -17.78 28.59 1.90
N TRP A 695 -17.77 28.18 3.17
CA TRP A 695 -18.72 28.69 4.16
C TRP A 695 -18.41 30.13 4.54
N ALA A 696 -19.44 30.97 4.56
CA ALA A 696 -19.38 32.31 5.13
C ALA A 696 -19.71 32.31 6.63
N GLU A 697 -19.26 33.35 7.33
CA GLU A 697 -19.61 33.59 8.73
C GLU A 697 -21.13 33.64 8.91
N GLY A 698 -21.64 32.90 9.90
CA GLY A 698 -23.07 32.75 10.17
C GLY A 698 -23.74 31.53 9.51
N GLU A 699 -23.04 30.80 8.62
CA GLU A 699 -23.51 29.50 8.14
C GLU A 699 -23.26 28.38 9.17
N GLU A 700 -24.14 27.36 9.21
CA GLU A 700 -24.09 26.26 10.19
C GLU A 700 -22.73 25.52 10.24
N ARG A 701 -22.05 25.41 9.09
CA ARG A 701 -20.77 24.71 8.98
C ARG A 701 -19.55 25.64 9.13
N TYR A 702 -19.75 26.93 9.40
CA TYR A 702 -18.63 27.86 9.63
C TYR A 702 -17.79 27.49 10.85
N ASP A 703 -18.39 26.91 11.89
CA ASP A 703 -17.66 26.37 13.07
C ASP A 703 -16.57 25.35 12.69
N LEU A 704 -16.77 24.60 11.59
CA LEU A 704 -15.74 23.68 11.08
C LEU A 704 -14.57 24.46 10.47
N TRP A 705 -14.83 25.57 9.79
CA TRP A 705 -13.79 26.46 9.30
C TRP A 705 -12.99 27.07 10.46
N GLU A 706 -13.67 27.51 11.53
CA GLU A 706 -12.96 28.00 12.71
C GLU A 706 -12.10 26.91 13.36
N ALA A 707 -12.60 25.67 13.41
CA ALA A 707 -11.83 24.52 13.86
C ALA A 707 -10.59 24.33 12.99
N VAL A 708 -10.68 24.48 11.66
CA VAL A 708 -9.50 24.46 10.77
C VAL A 708 -8.48 25.50 11.22
N ARG A 709 -8.90 26.75 11.47
CA ARG A 709 -7.98 27.81 11.91
C ARG A 709 -7.31 27.52 13.26
N ARG A 710 -8.07 27.02 14.24
CA ARG A 710 -7.55 26.60 15.57
C ARG A 710 -6.61 25.40 15.49
N ARG A 711 -6.89 24.47 14.58
CA ARG A 711 -6.05 23.29 14.34
C ARG A 711 -4.83 23.61 13.48
N THR A 712 -4.83 24.68 12.70
CA THR A 712 -3.62 25.21 12.06
C THR A 712 -2.68 25.78 13.10
N PHE A 713 -3.10 26.79 13.87
CA PHE A 713 -2.33 27.33 14.99
C PHE A 713 -3.20 27.41 16.25
N PRO A 714 -2.72 26.89 17.40
CA PRO A 714 -1.39 26.31 17.65
C PRO A 714 -1.28 24.81 17.31
N GLY A 715 -2.23 24.24 16.58
CA GLY A 715 -2.34 22.78 16.43
C GLY A 715 -1.29 22.12 15.52
N SER A 716 -0.98 22.71 14.37
CA SER A 716 -0.17 22.07 13.30
C SER A 716 1.12 22.83 13.00
N VAL A 717 1.12 24.15 13.21
CA VAL A 717 2.30 25.00 13.03
C VAL A 717 2.55 25.81 14.30
N SER A 718 3.81 26.19 14.49
CA SER A 718 4.26 27.19 15.43
C SER A 718 4.57 28.45 14.59
N ASN A 719 5.82 28.69 14.22
CA ASN A 719 6.14 29.59 13.10
C ASN A 719 5.86 28.88 11.75
N HIS A 720 5.48 29.64 10.73
CA HIS A 720 4.94 29.09 9.49
C HIS A 720 5.75 29.51 8.24
N HIS A 721 7.09 29.55 8.38
CA HIS A 721 8.07 29.71 7.29
C HIS A 721 7.83 30.96 6.41
N LEU A 722 7.99 32.14 7.00
CA LEU A 722 7.50 33.42 6.45
C LEU A 722 8.15 33.80 5.10
N GLY A 723 9.42 33.46 4.88
CA GLY A 723 10.08 33.70 3.58
C GLY A 723 9.36 33.00 2.43
N THR A 724 9.12 31.69 2.54
CA THR A 724 8.36 30.95 1.51
C THR A 724 6.90 31.42 1.40
N MET A 725 6.30 31.97 2.46
CA MET A 725 4.95 32.54 2.39
C MET A 725 4.92 33.85 1.60
N LEU A 726 5.92 34.71 1.79
CA LEU A 726 6.10 35.90 0.96
C LEU A 726 6.32 35.52 -0.51
N GLY A 727 7.14 34.51 -0.78
CA GLY A 727 7.29 33.96 -2.13
C GLY A 727 5.98 33.42 -2.70
N LEU A 728 5.14 32.78 -1.87
CA LEU A 728 3.84 32.29 -2.29
C LEU A 728 2.89 33.43 -2.66
N LEU A 729 2.89 34.55 -1.92
CA LEU A 729 2.10 35.73 -2.27
C LEU A 729 2.46 36.24 -3.67
N LEU A 730 3.74 36.40 -3.97
CA LEU A 730 4.17 36.82 -5.30
C LEU A 730 3.76 35.80 -6.39
N ALA A 731 3.88 34.51 -6.11
CA ALA A 731 3.43 33.47 -7.02
C ALA A 731 1.90 33.45 -7.21
N ALA A 732 1.12 33.83 -6.20
CA ALA A 732 -0.33 33.96 -6.30
C ALA A 732 -0.72 35.13 -7.23
N TYR A 733 0.02 36.25 -7.18
CA TYR A 733 -0.14 37.33 -8.16
C TYR A 733 0.17 36.86 -9.59
N GLU A 734 1.27 36.12 -9.78
CA GLU A 734 1.61 35.52 -11.08
C GLU A 734 0.49 34.57 -11.55
N MET A 735 0.01 33.68 -10.67
CA MET A 735 -1.06 32.74 -10.99
C MET A 735 -2.34 33.47 -11.42
N ASN A 736 -2.84 34.42 -10.61
CA ASN A 736 -4.05 35.16 -10.95
C ASN A 736 -3.89 36.02 -12.21
N ARG A 737 -2.68 36.43 -12.57
CA ARG A 737 -2.40 37.18 -13.81
C ARG A 737 -2.37 36.30 -15.06
N PHE A 738 -1.82 35.08 -14.95
CA PHE A 738 -1.47 34.25 -16.10
C PHE A 738 -2.27 32.94 -16.22
N LYS A 739 -3.15 32.63 -15.26
CA LYS A 739 -3.85 31.33 -15.19
C LYS A 739 -4.53 30.91 -16.49
N ASP A 740 -5.27 31.78 -17.16
CA ASP A 740 -6.06 31.38 -18.34
C ASP A 740 -5.17 30.87 -19.49
N GLU A 741 -4.08 31.58 -19.77
CA GLU A 741 -3.10 31.19 -20.79
C GLU A 741 -2.32 29.94 -20.37
N TYR A 742 -1.86 29.92 -19.11
CA TYR A 742 -1.10 28.79 -18.56
C TYR A 742 -1.92 27.49 -18.55
N GLN A 743 -3.15 27.53 -18.04
CA GLN A 743 -4.03 26.37 -17.92
C GLN A 743 -4.35 25.79 -19.29
N THR A 744 -4.73 26.64 -20.25
CA THR A 744 -5.02 26.23 -21.62
C THR A 744 -3.78 25.58 -22.28
N ALA A 745 -2.60 26.18 -22.10
CA ALA A 745 -1.36 25.65 -22.66
C ALA A 745 -0.98 24.30 -22.04
N VAL A 746 -1.07 24.15 -20.72
CA VAL A 746 -0.74 22.88 -20.03
C VAL A 746 -1.66 21.75 -20.49
N LEU A 747 -2.97 21.98 -20.56
CA LEU A 747 -3.93 20.97 -21.00
C LEU A 747 -3.71 20.57 -22.46
N ALA A 748 -3.48 21.55 -23.35
CA ALA A 748 -3.19 21.28 -24.76
C ALA A 748 -1.87 20.51 -24.95
N ASN A 749 -0.82 20.90 -24.22
CA ASN A 749 0.48 20.25 -24.27
C ASN A 749 0.43 18.81 -23.74
N ALA A 750 -0.31 18.54 -22.67
CA ALA A 750 -0.43 17.18 -22.13
C ALA A 750 -1.07 16.22 -23.14
N LYS A 751 -2.15 16.65 -23.78
CA LYS A 751 -2.83 15.91 -24.85
C LYS A 751 -1.94 15.71 -26.07
N ALA A 752 -1.25 16.76 -26.52
CA ALA A 752 -0.33 16.68 -27.64
C ALA A 752 0.83 15.73 -27.35
N PHE A 753 1.40 15.79 -26.15
CA PHE A 753 2.47 14.90 -25.71
C PHE A 753 2.02 13.45 -25.64
N ALA A 754 0.83 13.18 -25.07
CA ALA A 754 0.25 11.84 -25.02
C ALA A 754 0.09 11.23 -26.42
N ARG A 755 -0.47 12.00 -27.37
CA ARG A 755 -0.58 11.55 -28.78
C ARG A 755 0.78 11.27 -29.39
N ALA A 756 1.73 12.18 -29.23
CA ALA A 756 3.06 12.01 -29.82
C ALA A 756 3.83 10.81 -29.24
N LEU A 757 3.65 10.50 -27.95
CA LEU A 757 4.21 9.30 -27.33
C LEU A 757 3.58 8.03 -27.93
N ALA A 758 2.26 8.02 -28.11
CA ALA A 758 1.55 6.90 -28.76
C ALA A 758 1.99 6.73 -30.22
N ASP A 759 2.09 7.82 -30.98
CA ASP A 759 2.57 7.83 -32.37
C ASP A 759 4.03 7.36 -32.50
N ALA A 760 4.84 7.60 -31.45
CA ALA A 760 6.21 7.10 -31.34
C ALA A 760 6.31 5.62 -30.92
N GLY A 761 5.17 4.93 -30.73
CA GLY A 761 5.09 3.50 -30.43
C GLY A 761 5.12 3.15 -28.94
N LEU A 762 5.01 4.13 -28.04
CA LEU A 762 4.90 3.87 -26.60
C LEU A 762 3.45 3.56 -26.21
N GLN A 763 3.28 2.70 -25.21
CA GLN A 763 1.96 2.37 -24.66
C GLN A 763 1.52 3.47 -23.69
N VAL A 764 0.59 4.32 -24.13
CA VAL A 764 0.06 5.44 -23.33
C VAL A 764 -1.26 5.01 -22.69
N ALA A 765 -1.33 5.09 -21.37
CA ALA A 765 -2.54 4.75 -20.61
C ALA A 765 -3.53 5.93 -20.59
N GLY A 766 -4.82 5.61 -20.49
CA GLY A 766 -5.92 6.60 -20.51
C GLY A 766 -6.92 6.32 -21.63
N ASP A 767 -7.83 7.26 -21.88
CA ASP A 767 -8.88 7.14 -22.89
C ASP A 767 -8.47 7.85 -24.20
N PRO A 768 -8.19 7.12 -25.31
CA PRO A 768 -7.83 7.74 -26.58
C PRO A 768 -8.91 8.68 -27.14
N GLY A 769 -10.19 8.47 -26.79
CA GLY A 769 -11.32 9.28 -27.24
C GLY A 769 -11.30 10.72 -26.71
N ILE A 770 -10.58 10.96 -25.61
CA ILE A 770 -10.32 12.30 -25.07
C ILE A 770 -8.85 12.71 -25.22
N GLU A 771 -8.10 12.00 -26.06
CA GLU A 771 -6.66 12.20 -26.26
C GLU A 771 -5.85 11.86 -24.99
N PHE A 772 -6.25 10.78 -24.32
CA PHE A 772 -5.66 10.11 -23.15
C PHE A 772 -5.82 10.80 -21.80
N THR A 773 -5.81 12.13 -21.75
CA THR A 773 -5.80 12.89 -20.49
C THR A 773 -6.60 14.20 -20.56
N GLU A 774 -7.20 14.57 -19.43
CA GLU A 774 -7.86 15.88 -19.21
C GLU A 774 -7.04 16.79 -18.29
N THR A 775 -5.83 16.39 -17.90
CA THR A 775 -5.01 17.08 -16.90
C THR A 775 -3.62 17.43 -17.45
N HIS A 776 -2.67 17.78 -16.57
CA HIS A 776 -1.27 18.00 -16.93
C HIS A 776 -0.43 16.71 -17.00
N GLN A 777 -1.02 15.55 -16.69
CA GLN A 777 -0.30 14.28 -16.57
C GLN A 777 -0.49 13.39 -17.78
N VAL A 778 0.54 12.61 -18.10
CA VAL A 778 0.53 11.53 -19.09
C VAL A 778 1.14 10.28 -18.45
N LEU A 779 0.57 9.11 -18.71
CA LEU A 779 1.06 7.82 -18.22
C LEU A 779 1.59 6.97 -19.37
N VAL A 780 2.78 6.41 -19.20
CA VAL A 780 3.39 5.49 -20.16
C VAL A 780 3.63 4.15 -19.48
N GLU A 781 3.07 3.08 -20.02
CA GLU A 781 3.31 1.71 -19.59
C GLU A 781 4.64 1.21 -20.16
N VAL A 782 5.50 0.69 -19.29
CA VAL A 782 6.84 0.18 -19.63
C VAL A 782 7.05 -1.30 -19.29
N GLY A 783 5.99 -1.93 -18.76
CA GLY A 783 5.96 -3.35 -18.38
C GLY A 783 6.22 -3.56 -16.90
N TYR A 784 5.51 -4.54 -16.33
CA TYR A 784 5.51 -4.87 -14.90
C TYR A 784 6.92 -4.97 -14.28
N GLY A 785 7.15 -4.24 -13.19
CA GLY A 785 8.43 -4.21 -12.47
C GLY A 785 9.59 -3.50 -13.19
N ARG A 786 9.38 -2.89 -14.37
CA ARG A 786 10.44 -2.21 -15.15
C ARG A 786 10.53 -0.70 -14.90
N GLY A 787 9.53 -0.10 -14.25
CA GLY A 787 9.47 1.33 -13.96
C GLY A 787 10.76 1.94 -13.40
N PRO A 788 11.36 1.40 -12.31
CA PRO A 788 12.56 1.96 -11.71
C PRO A 788 13.79 1.89 -12.63
N GLU A 789 13.88 0.85 -13.45
CA GLU A 789 14.95 0.70 -14.44
C GLU A 789 14.80 1.75 -15.55
N MET A 790 13.59 1.88 -16.11
CA MET A 790 13.32 2.81 -17.20
C MET A 790 13.49 4.27 -16.78
N ALA A 791 13.03 4.64 -15.58
CA ALA A 791 13.25 5.98 -15.05
C ALA A 791 14.74 6.32 -14.90
N ARG A 792 15.58 5.35 -14.51
CA ARG A 792 17.04 5.54 -14.43
C ARG A 792 17.69 5.71 -15.81
N ARG A 793 17.21 4.95 -16.82
CA ARG A 793 17.69 5.12 -18.21
C ARG A 793 17.38 6.52 -18.73
N LEU A 794 16.19 7.04 -18.44
CA LEU A 794 15.81 8.42 -18.75
C LEU A 794 16.68 9.42 -17.98
N GLU A 795 16.91 9.22 -16.69
CA GLU A 795 17.73 10.12 -15.85
C GLU A 795 19.17 10.22 -16.38
N ALA A 796 19.75 9.09 -16.78
CA ALA A 796 21.08 9.04 -17.41
C ALA A 796 21.14 9.74 -18.77
N ASN A 797 19.99 10.14 -19.33
CA ASN A 797 19.84 10.91 -20.55
C ASN A 797 19.23 12.31 -20.29
N ASN A 798 19.35 12.84 -19.07
CA ASN A 798 18.85 14.15 -18.66
C ASN A 798 17.32 14.31 -18.74
N ILE A 799 16.55 13.21 -18.66
CA ILE A 799 15.09 13.23 -18.55
C ILE A 799 14.70 12.64 -17.21
N ILE A 800 14.00 13.38 -16.36
CA ILE A 800 13.53 12.85 -15.08
C ILE A 800 12.02 12.73 -15.04
N CYS A 801 11.54 11.67 -14.38
CA CYS A 801 10.13 11.36 -14.24
C CYS A 801 9.90 10.55 -12.95
N ASN A 802 8.64 10.26 -12.64
CA ASN A 802 8.29 9.39 -11.53
C ASN A 802 7.83 8.04 -12.06
N PHE A 803 8.45 6.94 -11.66
CA PHE A 803 7.86 5.62 -11.89
C PHE A 803 6.72 5.36 -10.89
N GLN A 804 5.69 4.66 -11.33
CA GLN A 804 4.42 4.56 -10.62
C GLN A 804 3.83 3.17 -10.82
N ALA A 805 3.27 2.60 -9.74
CA ALA A 805 2.48 1.39 -9.84
C ALA A 805 1.17 1.69 -10.58
N GLY A 806 0.86 0.92 -11.61
CA GLY A 806 -0.42 0.95 -12.31
C GLY A 806 -1.57 0.43 -11.44
N PRO A 807 -2.83 0.63 -11.87
CA PRO A 807 -4.02 0.23 -11.11
C PRO A 807 -4.07 -1.22 -10.66
N ASP A 808 -3.44 -2.12 -11.40
CA ASP A 808 -3.47 -3.54 -11.14
C ASP A 808 -2.14 -4.08 -10.59
N GLU A 809 -1.27 -3.22 -10.09
CA GLU A 809 0.04 -3.59 -9.55
C GLU A 809 0.10 -3.46 -8.02
N GLU A 810 0.90 -4.30 -7.37
CA GLU A 810 0.86 -4.48 -5.92
C GLU A 810 1.58 -3.36 -5.15
N GLY A 811 2.44 -2.58 -5.81
CA GLY A 811 3.17 -1.48 -5.17
C GLY A 811 4.33 -0.93 -5.98
N PHE A 812 5.04 0.04 -5.40
CA PHE A 812 6.06 0.85 -6.07
C PHE A 812 7.22 0.06 -6.68
N THR A 813 7.67 -1.01 -6.02
CA THR A 813 8.76 -1.87 -6.51
C THR A 813 8.33 -2.74 -7.70
N ALA A 814 7.03 -2.97 -7.86
CA ALA A 814 6.43 -3.68 -8.99
C ALA A 814 5.96 -2.72 -10.11
N SER A 815 6.25 -1.42 -9.98
CA SER A 815 5.79 -0.41 -10.92
C SER A 815 6.15 -0.75 -12.37
N GLY A 816 5.12 -0.77 -13.22
CA GLY A 816 5.22 -0.96 -14.65
C GLY A 816 4.85 0.27 -15.46
N SER A 817 4.68 1.43 -14.81
CA SER A 817 4.36 2.70 -15.48
C SER A 817 5.33 3.82 -15.12
N LEU A 818 5.45 4.78 -16.04
CA LEU A 818 6.07 6.09 -15.84
C LEU A 818 4.98 7.16 -15.84
N ARG A 819 4.99 8.01 -14.83
CA ARG A 819 4.10 9.15 -14.67
C ARG A 819 4.84 10.42 -15.03
N LEU A 820 4.38 11.05 -16.11
CA LEU A 820 4.96 12.22 -16.74
C LEU A 820 4.06 13.44 -16.52
N GLY A 821 4.63 14.63 -16.44
CA GLY A 821 3.90 15.89 -16.37
C GLY A 821 4.51 16.95 -17.26
N VAL A 822 3.66 17.73 -17.93
CA VAL A 822 4.11 18.77 -18.90
C VAL A 822 4.24 20.16 -18.28
N ALA A 823 3.79 20.34 -17.04
CA ALA A 823 3.53 21.65 -16.44
C ALA A 823 4.78 22.53 -16.34
N GLU A 824 5.91 21.98 -15.87
CA GLU A 824 7.14 22.76 -15.73
C GLU A 824 7.73 23.16 -17.08
N MET A 825 7.80 22.23 -18.03
CA MET A 825 8.36 22.50 -19.36
C MET A 825 7.46 23.43 -20.19
N THR A 826 6.15 23.37 -19.98
CA THR A 826 5.21 24.39 -20.50
C THR A 826 5.55 25.77 -19.94
N ARG A 827 5.91 25.86 -18.65
CA ARG A 827 6.37 27.11 -18.03
C ARG A 827 7.66 27.63 -18.66
N PHE A 828 8.55 26.76 -19.11
CA PHE A 828 9.75 27.15 -19.86
C PHE A 828 9.49 27.43 -21.36
N GLY A 829 8.23 27.30 -21.81
CA GLY A 829 7.79 27.70 -23.13
C GLY A 829 7.73 26.59 -24.18
N MET A 830 7.90 25.31 -23.79
CA MET A 830 7.70 24.18 -24.71
C MET A 830 6.24 24.12 -25.15
N GLY A 831 6.02 23.97 -26.46
CA GLY A 831 4.72 23.76 -27.09
C GLY A 831 4.53 22.35 -27.66
N PRO A 832 3.44 22.10 -28.39
CA PRO A 832 3.11 20.77 -28.92
C PRO A 832 4.22 20.13 -29.76
N ASP A 833 4.88 20.88 -30.65
CA ASP A 833 5.93 20.35 -31.52
C ASP A 833 7.21 19.98 -30.76
N ASP A 834 7.50 20.71 -29.69
CA ASP A 834 8.64 20.43 -28.80
C ASP A 834 8.40 19.16 -28.00
N PHE A 835 7.18 18.98 -27.49
CA PHE A 835 6.75 17.73 -26.86
C PHE A 835 6.73 16.55 -27.83
N ALA A 836 6.41 16.76 -29.10
CA ALA A 836 6.51 15.72 -30.12
C ALA A 836 7.96 15.31 -30.40
N THR A 837 8.89 16.26 -30.37
CA THR A 837 10.33 15.97 -30.45
C THR A 837 10.82 15.22 -29.21
N LEU A 838 10.42 15.66 -28.03
CA LEU A 838 10.73 14.99 -26.77
C LEU A 838 10.18 13.56 -26.74
N ALA A 839 8.95 13.33 -27.22
CA ALA A 839 8.33 12.00 -27.27
C ALA A 839 9.16 11.00 -28.09
N ARG A 840 9.73 11.44 -29.22
CA ARG A 840 10.64 10.60 -30.03
C ARG A 840 11.92 10.24 -29.26
N LEU A 841 12.52 11.19 -28.56
CA LEU A 841 13.70 10.93 -27.72
C LEU A 841 13.39 9.96 -26.57
N LEU A 842 12.22 10.08 -25.93
CA LEU A 842 11.77 9.11 -24.92
C LEU A 842 11.63 7.72 -25.53
N ALA A 843 11.01 7.60 -26.70
CA ALA A 843 10.85 6.33 -27.39
C ALA A 843 12.20 5.68 -27.72
N GLU A 844 13.19 6.45 -28.19
CA GLU A 844 14.55 5.95 -28.44
C GLU A 844 15.21 5.38 -27.16
N VAL A 845 15.05 6.04 -26.01
CA VAL A 845 15.58 5.54 -24.73
C VAL A 845 14.82 4.30 -24.25
N LEU A 846 13.49 4.32 -24.28
CA LEU A 846 12.65 3.30 -23.66
C LEU A 846 12.54 2.02 -24.51
N LEU A 847 12.46 2.16 -25.83
CA LEU A 847 12.30 1.03 -26.76
C LEU A 847 13.65 0.47 -27.23
N SER A 848 14.67 1.31 -27.37
CA SER A 848 15.94 0.95 -28.02
C SER A 848 17.18 1.12 -27.14
N ASP A 849 17.03 1.54 -25.88
CA ASP A 849 18.15 1.82 -24.94
C ASP A 849 19.18 2.84 -25.50
N ALA A 850 18.71 3.78 -26.33
CA ALA A 850 19.58 4.76 -26.95
C ALA A 850 20.16 5.76 -25.93
N ARG A 851 21.34 6.31 -26.27
CA ARG A 851 21.96 7.42 -25.55
C ARG A 851 21.66 8.72 -26.29
N VAL A 852 20.81 9.55 -25.69
CA VAL A 852 20.29 10.80 -26.27
C VAL A 852 20.57 12.03 -25.39
N ALA A 853 21.45 11.90 -24.39
CA ALA A 853 21.72 12.95 -23.40
C ALA A 853 22.09 14.31 -24.01
N GLU A 854 22.83 14.32 -25.12
CA GLU A 854 23.23 15.54 -25.83
C GLU A 854 22.05 16.14 -26.59
N GLN A 855 21.25 15.34 -27.28
CA GLN A 855 20.04 15.79 -27.97
C GLN A 855 19.01 16.38 -27.00
N VAL A 856 18.86 15.76 -25.82
CA VAL A 856 18.01 16.28 -24.74
C VAL A 856 18.56 17.61 -24.22
N ARG A 857 19.88 17.71 -24.02
CA ARG A 857 20.51 18.97 -23.60
C ARG A 857 20.30 20.07 -24.63
N ASP A 858 20.48 19.77 -25.92
CA ASP A 858 20.32 20.74 -27.00
C ASP A 858 18.86 21.20 -27.12
N LEU A 859 17.89 20.28 -26.98
CA LEU A 859 16.47 20.61 -26.88
C LEU A 859 16.21 21.52 -25.67
N ARG A 860 16.70 21.13 -24.48
CA ARG A 860 16.54 21.89 -23.24
C ARG A 860 17.14 23.29 -23.32
N GLY A 861 18.25 23.45 -24.03
CA GLY A 861 18.96 24.71 -24.25
C GLY A 861 18.13 25.77 -24.99
N GLY A 862 17.09 25.37 -25.72
CA GLY A 862 16.12 26.29 -26.32
C GLY A 862 15.12 26.93 -25.34
N PHE A 863 15.04 26.43 -24.10
CA PHE A 863 13.94 26.75 -23.17
C PHE A 863 14.41 27.27 -21.80
N LEU A 864 15.47 28.07 -21.73
CA LEU A 864 16.08 28.45 -20.44
C LEU A 864 15.30 29.52 -19.65
N THR A 865 14.37 30.23 -20.29
CA THR A 865 13.63 31.34 -19.69
C THR A 865 12.26 30.88 -19.19
N THR A 866 11.98 31.12 -17.91
CA THR A 866 10.66 30.87 -17.32
C THR A 866 9.63 31.88 -17.85
N ARG A 867 8.44 31.40 -18.20
CA ARG A 867 7.25 32.18 -18.60
C ARG A 867 6.19 32.17 -17.50
N TYR A 868 5.09 32.89 -17.74
CA TYR A 868 3.97 33.05 -16.80
C TYR A 868 4.43 33.57 -15.43
N CYS A 869 5.33 34.54 -15.46
CA CYS A 869 5.87 35.22 -14.29
C CYS A 869 6.16 36.68 -14.61
N PHE A 870 6.32 37.48 -13.56
CA PHE A 870 6.91 38.80 -13.73
C PHE A 870 8.43 38.70 -13.84
N ASN A 871 9.02 39.52 -14.69
CA ASN A 871 10.46 39.54 -14.94
C ASN A 871 11.12 40.63 -14.11
N GLU A 872 12.42 40.48 -13.87
CA GLU A 872 13.21 41.51 -13.21
C GLU A 872 13.25 42.82 -14.01
N GLU A 873 13.13 42.73 -15.34
CA GLU A 873 13.03 43.87 -16.26
C GLU A 873 11.74 44.69 -16.04
N ASP A 874 10.70 44.09 -15.46
CA ASP A 874 9.48 44.81 -15.07
C ASP A 874 9.73 45.70 -13.83
N TYR A 875 10.78 45.41 -13.05
CA TYR A 875 11.11 46.08 -11.78
C TYR A 875 12.63 46.30 -11.58
N PRO A 876 13.34 46.94 -12.52
CA PRO A 876 14.80 46.90 -12.60
C PRO A 876 15.49 47.43 -11.33
N ASP A 877 15.05 48.58 -10.82
CA ASP A 877 15.63 49.21 -9.62
C ASP A 877 15.42 48.35 -8.36
N VAL A 878 14.25 47.74 -8.23
CA VAL A 878 13.91 46.93 -7.05
C VAL A 878 14.62 45.58 -7.11
N ALA A 879 14.60 44.92 -8.27
CA ALA A 879 15.26 43.63 -8.47
C ALA A 879 16.78 43.72 -8.26
N GLN A 880 17.42 44.78 -8.77
CA GLN A 880 18.84 45.02 -8.53
C GLN A 880 19.14 45.19 -7.03
N ARG A 881 18.40 46.05 -6.33
CA ARG A 881 18.62 46.28 -4.89
C ARG A 881 18.38 45.02 -4.06
N LEU A 882 17.40 44.20 -4.42
CA LEU A 882 17.15 42.92 -3.76
C LEU A 882 18.35 41.96 -3.90
N ARG A 883 18.96 41.89 -5.10
CA ARG A 883 20.18 41.08 -5.31
C ARG A 883 21.38 41.60 -4.54
N GLU A 884 21.59 42.90 -4.50
CA GLU A 884 22.70 43.52 -3.77
C GLU A 884 22.57 43.34 -2.24
N THR A 885 21.36 43.06 -1.75
CA THR A 885 21.06 42.87 -0.33
C THR A 885 21.25 41.41 0.12
N LEU A 886 21.24 40.44 -0.80
CA LEU A 886 21.58 39.03 -0.54
C LEU A 886 23.08 38.79 -0.73
#